data_AF-A0A8C6K8J8-F1
#
_entry.id   AF-A0A8C6K8J8-F1
#
_cell.length_a   1.000
_cell.length_b   1.000
_cell.length_c   1.000
_cell.angle_alpha   90.00
_cell.angle_beta   90.00
_cell.angle_gamma   90.00
#
_symmetry.space_group_name_H-M   'P 1'
#
loop_
_entity.id
_entity.type
_entity.pdbx_description
1 polymer ?
#
loop_
_entity_poly.entity_id
_entity_poly.type
_entity_poly.pdbx_seq_one_letter_code
_entity_poly.pdbx_strand_id
1 'polypeptide(L)'
;MQFLGRLLDTVSSVSTLFSNPYRVRDVPQSDYGGGGGKIILKQEGRVVLYKNTQCQSWDCLLLLPETPAMALRLFQVVSEEDAMEWFQQYGLKLKPFYETLPLKVEMVQTIVDCIRSHPDWSSAHIAVETGLRDCLKHNLINCQDATGQTPLHLACEKSDLASLKALLEESQARTDIKDHNGDTPMHCASKQDSPVFIQALCSQLCSGVNTLNNGGETPLHVACRQGRVESIKALLEGGAKCDVDGNAGYPIHTAVKYSQKGVFLNVKALGLAYEVTVLPWSKETMCRLLLNHGSDVNYLSRTGESALHILTERGRFEAAMVLLTHGAHANLKGRDGNTALHLAMKADNIEMIKALIVFGADVEIHNDLGETPGLIAARTSKGPNRKILLDMLRSVGVHRCLPPSPGSPPPLPISNKIKPQGIDVCLYLLNVVHSVPVRMDRLLCLDGGGIKGLVLIQMLIALEREAGRPIRELFDWIAGTSTGGILALAIIHGKNMEYLRCLYFRMKEQVFKGSRPYESAPLEEFLKTEFGENTKMTDVQYPRVMVTSVLADRHPGELHIFRNYDLPDPREPPYASTATFQPLITPQEQLVWRAARCSGAAPTYFRPMGRFLDGGLLANNPTLDAITEIHQHNKTLNAKGLQQDVKKLGVVVSLGTGKPPQEVVTSVDVFRPTNPLQLAKTFVGVKELGKMLVDCCTDSDGCTVDRARAWCEMVDTIYHRLSPQLSQEVMLDEVSDTVLVNMLWETQMYLFQKRDILQSLAQLLLQ
;
A
#
# COMPACT_ATOMS: atom_id res chain seq x y z
N MET A 1 38.85 -15.01 77.81
CA MET A 1 38.30 -16.02 76.87
C MET A 1 36.80 -16.25 77.06
N GLN A 2 35.97 -15.19 76.97
CA GLN A 2 34.49 -15.31 76.94
C GLN A 2 33.83 -14.39 75.90
N PHE A 3 34.62 -13.61 75.16
CA PHE A 3 34.11 -12.73 74.09
C PHE A 3 34.17 -13.39 72.70
N LEU A 4 35.07 -14.36 72.50
CA LEU A 4 35.18 -15.15 71.26
C LEU A 4 34.14 -16.28 71.14
N GLY A 5 33.58 -16.76 72.26
CA GLY A 5 32.55 -17.80 72.26
C GLY A 5 31.17 -17.30 71.81
N ARG A 6 30.79 -16.06 72.17
CA ARG A 6 29.49 -15.49 71.79
C ARG A 6 29.42 -14.99 70.34
N LEU A 7 30.56 -14.72 69.72
CA LEU A 7 30.64 -14.31 68.30
C LEU A 7 30.61 -15.50 67.35
N LEU A 8 31.10 -16.67 67.76
CA LEU A 8 31.01 -17.90 66.95
C LEU A 8 29.59 -18.51 66.98
N ASP A 9 28.86 -18.39 68.09
CA ASP A 9 27.47 -18.87 68.17
C ASP A 9 26.47 -17.94 67.47
N THR A 10 26.76 -16.64 67.36
CA THR A 10 25.93 -15.70 66.58
C THR A 10 26.21 -15.76 65.08
N VAL A 11 27.43 -16.11 64.66
CA VAL A 11 27.74 -16.25 63.22
C VAL A 11 27.19 -17.57 62.65
N SER A 12 27.09 -18.65 63.43
CA SER A 12 26.43 -19.89 62.95
C SER A 12 24.90 -19.73 62.80
N SER A 13 24.26 -18.99 63.72
CA SER A 13 22.82 -18.71 63.69
C SER A 13 22.43 -17.63 62.66
N VAL A 14 23.33 -16.73 62.28
CA VAL A 14 23.09 -15.77 61.17
C VAL A 14 23.32 -16.41 59.79
N SER A 15 24.15 -17.46 59.69
CA SER A 15 24.33 -18.20 58.42
C SER A 15 23.12 -19.06 58.01
N THR A 16 22.25 -19.41 58.96
CA THR A 16 21.03 -20.19 58.71
C THR A 16 19.84 -19.30 58.33
N LEU A 17 19.79 -18.06 58.82
CA LEU A 17 18.78 -17.04 58.47
C LEU A 17 18.83 -16.60 56.99
N PHE A 18 19.97 -16.76 56.31
CA PHE A 18 20.12 -16.44 54.88
C PHE A 18 20.08 -17.66 53.97
N SER A 19 19.79 -18.85 54.50
CA SER A 19 19.71 -20.05 53.69
C SER A 19 18.25 -20.36 53.34
N ASN A 20 17.94 -20.38 52.03
CA ASN A 20 16.62 -20.73 51.52
C ASN A 20 16.14 -22.05 52.21
N PRO A 21 15.03 -22.03 52.97
CA PRO A 21 14.54 -23.20 53.73
C PRO A 21 14.11 -24.34 52.81
N TYR A 22 13.90 -24.07 51.52
CA TYR A 22 13.54 -25.03 50.47
C TYR A 22 14.73 -25.44 49.60
N ARG A 23 15.97 -25.15 50.04
CA ARG A 23 17.17 -25.58 49.32
C ARG A 23 17.45 -27.06 49.59
N VAL A 24 17.47 -27.84 48.52
CA VAL A 24 17.81 -29.25 48.50
C VAL A 24 19.28 -29.42 48.86
N ARG A 25 19.57 -30.32 49.81
CA ARG A 25 20.93 -30.64 50.25
C ARG A 25 21.11 -32.12 50.49
N ASP A 26 22.30 -32.61 50.17
CA ASP A 26 22.76 -33.92 50.65
C ASP A 26 22.96 -33.86 52.16
N VAL A 27 22.34 -34.79 52.88
CA VAL A 27 22.54 -34.95 54.32
C VAL A 27 22.80 -36.42 54.66
N PRO A 28 23.72 -36.71 55.59
CA PRO A 28 23.95 -38.08 56.06
C PRO A 28 22.68 -38.66 56.70
N GLN A 29 22.30 -39.88 56.32
CA GLN A 29 21.14 -40.54 56.91
C GLN A 29 21.35 -40.85 58.41
N SER A 30 22.61 -40.99 58.84
CA SER A 30 22.99 -41.11 60.26
C SER A 30 22.48 -39.95 61.12
N ASP A 31 22.36 -38.74 60.56
CA ASP A 31 21.93 -37.54 61.28
C ASP A 31 20.44 -37.55 61.63
N TYR A 32 19.70 -38.55 61.12
CA TYR A 32 18.27 -38.76 61.32
C TYR A 32 17.98 -40.12 61.96
N GLY A 33 19.02 -40.89 62.33
CA GLY A 33 18.91 -42.17 63.00
C GLY A 33 18.85 -42.04 64.52
N GLY A 34 17.65 -42.14 65.09
CA GLY A 34 17.33 -42.62 66.46
C GLY A 34 17.90 -41.91 67.71
N GLY A 35 18.97 -41.14 67.63
CA GLY A 35 19.69 -40.60 68.81
C GLY A 35 19.69 -39.08 68.98
N GLY A 36 19.19 -38.32 68.00
CA GLY A 36 19.45 -36.87 67.88
C GLY A 36 18.22 -35.94 67.96
N GLY A 37 17.11 -36.35 68.58
CA GLY A 37 15.93 -35.48 68.75
C GLY A 37 15.10 -35.23 67.48
N LYS A 38 15.23 -36.07 66.45
CA LYS A 38 14.42 -36.02 65.22
C LYS A 38 13.51 -37.25 65.16
N ILE A 39 12.19 -37.03 65.05
CA ILE A 39 11.17 -38.09 65.09
C ILE A 39 10.47 -38.17 63.73
N ILE A 40 10.29 -39.37 63.18
CA ILE A 40 9.51 -39.57 61.94
C ILE A 40 8.03 -39.29 62.23
N LEU A 41 7.42 -38.39 61.47
CA LEU A 41 5.99 -38.08 61.56
C LEU A 41 5.18 -38.84 60.52
N LYS A 42 5.64 -38.87 59.26
CA LYS A 42 4.97 -39.51 58.13
C LYS A 42 5.98 -40.00 57.11
N GLN A 43 5.61 -41.03 56.36
CA GLN A 43 6.38 -41.56 55.24
C GLN A 43 5.44 -41.93 54.08
N GLU A 44 5.71 -41.40 52.90
CA GLU A 44 5.01 -41.70 51.66
C GLU A 44 6.03 -42.13 50.59
N GLY A 45 6.06 -43.44 50.30
CA GLY A 45 7.08 -44.01 49.42
C GLY A 45 8.49 -43.76 49.94
N ARG A 46 9.30 -43.06 49.15
CA ARG A 46 10.69 -42.66 49.50
C ARG A 46 10.78 -41.30 50.19
N VAL A 47 9.68 -40.57 50.38
CA VAL A 47 9.65 -39.25 51.03
C VAL A 47 9.27 -39.42 52.51
N VAL A 48 10.06 -38.86 53.42
CA VAL A 48 9.89 -38.99 54.87
C VAL A 48 9.92 -37.62 55.54
N LEU A 49 8.93 -37.34 56.38
CA LEU A 49 8.85 -36.11 57.17
C LEU A 49 9.32 -36.35 58.59
N TYR A 50 10.27 -35.55 59.06
CA TYR A 50 10.81 -35.57 60.42
C TYR A 50 10.45 -34.29 61.18
N LYS A 51 10.16 -34.42 62.47
CA LYS A 51 10.09 -33.31 63.42
C LYS A 51 11.35 -33.26 64.25
N ASN A 52 12.09 -32.15 64.16
CA ASN A 52 13.24 -31.88 65.00
C ASN A 52 12.79 -31.18 66.28
N THR A 53 12.80 -31.90 67.40
CA THR A 53 12.35 -31.39 68.71
C THR A 53 13.32 -30.39 69.32
N GLN A 54 14.59 -30.38 68.89
CA GLN A 54 15.62 -29.47 69.42
C GLN A 54 15.54 -28.08 68.79
N CYS A 55 15.29 -28.02 67.47
CA CYS A 55 15.26 -26.76 66.71
C CYS A 55 13.84 -26.30 66.34
N GLN A 56 12.79 -27.02 66.76
CA GLN A 56 11.38 -26.76 66.40
C GLN A 56 11.20 -26.60 64.87
N SER A 57 11.80 -27.50 64.10
CA SER A 57 11.73 -27.50 62.64
C SER A 57 11.25 -28.84 62.09
N TRP A 58 10.71 -28.81 60.87
CA TRP A 58 10.27 -29.97 60.12
C TRP A 58 11.16 -30.15 58.90
N ASP A 59 11.79 -31.32 58.82
CA ASP A 59 12.73 -31.67 57.77
C ASP A 59 12.08 -32.74 56.87
N CYS A 60 12.00 -32.50 55.57
CA CYS A 60 11.49 -33.47 54.59
C CYS A 60 12.65 -34.08 53.81
N LEU A 61 12.73 -35.41 53.78
CA LEU A 61 13.84 -36.18 53.22
C LEU A 61 13.35 -37.09 52.10
N LEU A 62 14.08 -37.12 51.00
CA LEU A 62 13.95 -38.12 49.94
C LEU A 62 15.08 -39.15 50.10
N LEU A 63 14.70 -40.39 50.36
CA LEU A 63 15.61 -41.52 50.52
C LEU A 63 16.00 -42.08 49.15
N LEU A 64 17.30 -42.19 48.88
CA LEU A 64 17.85 -42.73 47.64
C LEU A 64 18.44 -44.12 47.89
N PRO A 65 17.85 -45.20 47.34
CA PRO A 65 18.35 -46.57 47.55
C PRO A 65 19.77 -46.81 47.02
N GLU A 66 20.19 -46.03 46.03
CA GLU A 66 21.51 -46.11 45.39
C GLU A 66 22.64 -45.61 46.31
N THR A 67 22.31 -44.71 47.25
CA THR A 67 23.26 -44.13 48.21
C THR A 67 22.67 -44.20 49.62
N PRO A 68 22.60 -45.39 50.26
CA PRO A 68 21.92 -45.58 51.54
C PRO A 68 22.59 -44.84 52.72
N ALA A 69 23.76 -44.23 52.53
CA ALA A 69 24.41 -43.38 53.52
C ALA A 69 23.94 -41.91 53.47
N MET A 70 23.36 -41.47 52.35
CA MET A 70 23.01 -40.07 52.07
C MET A 70 21.56 -39.96 51.64
N ALA A 71 20.86 -38.94 52.14
CA ALA A 71 19.50 -38.60 51.74
C ALA A 71 19.44 -37.15 51.26
N LEU A 72 18.47 -36.83 50.40
CA LEU A 72 18.24 -35.47 49.92
C LEU A 72 17.22 -34.79 50.82
N ARG A 73 17.65 -33.77 51.58
CA ARG A 73 16.73 -32.94 52.35
C ARG A 73 16.06 -31.94 51.42
N LEU A 74 14.75 -32.08 51.19
CA LEU A 74 13.95 -31.27 50.29
C LEU A 74 13.61 -29.89 50.88
N PHE A 75 13.29 -29.84 52.18
CA PHE A 75 13.11 -28.59 52.91
C PHE A 75 13.43 -28.76 54.40
N GLN A 76 13.62 -27.61 55.06
CA GLN A 76 13.66 -27.43 56.50
C GLN A 76 12.86 -26.18 56.86
N VAL A 77 11.63 -26.37 57.36
CA VAL A 77 10.68 -25.27 57.66
C VAL A 77 10.33 -25.24 59.14
N VAL A 78 9.83 -24.10 59.63
CA VAL A 78 9.44 -23.89 61.04
C VAL A 78 7.91 -23.94 61.22
N SER A 79 7.14 -23.92 60.14
CA SER A 79 5.68 -24.04 60.16
C SER A 79 5.26 -25.51 59.98
N GLU A 80 4.47 -26.04 60.92
CA GLU A 80 3.89 -27.39 60.81
C GLU A 80 2.90 -27.49 59.65
N GLU A 81 2.12 -26.44 59.42
CA GLU A 81 1.12 -26.37 58.34
C GLU A 81 1.80 -26.47 56.97
N ASP A 82 2.80 -25.62 56.71
CA ASP A 82 3.58 -25.64 55.47
C ASP A 82 4.27 -27.00 55.27
N ALA A 83 4.83 -27.57 56.34
CA ALA A 83 5.51 -28.85 56.29
C ALA A 83 4.57 -29.98 55.87
N MET A 84 3.35 -30.00 56.39
CA MET A 84 2.35 -31.02 56.08
C MET A 84 1.80 -30.84 54.66
N GLU A 85 1.53 -29.61 54.23
CA GLU A 85 1.05 -29.29 52.88
C GLU A 85 2.08 -29.69 51.81
N TRP A 86 3.34 -29.25 51.95
CA TRP A 86 4.38 -29.56 50.99
C TRP A 86 4.77 -31.04 51.01
N PHE A 87 4.75 -31.70 52.18
CA PHE A 87 4.99 -33.14 52.25
C PHE A 87 3.99 -33.93 51.42
N GLN A 88 2.70 -33.60 51.52
CA GLN A 88 1.66 -34.26 50.73
C GLN A 88 1.85 -34.03 49.22
N GLN A 89 2.18 -32.80 48.82
CA GLN A 89 2.45 -32.49 47.41
C GLN A 89 3.68 -33.25 46.88
N TYR A 90 4.76 -33.34 47.67
CA TYR A 90 5.99 -34.02 47.28
C TYR A 90 5.84 -35.54 47.24
N GLY A 91 5.13 -36.13 48.22
CA GLY A 91 4.84 -37.57 48.25
C GLY A 91 4.09 -38.03 47.01
N LEU A 92 3.07 -37.27 46.59
CA LEU A 92 2.29 -37.56 45.38
C LEU A 92 3.07 -37.32 44.09
N LYS A 93 3.80 -36.20 43.98
CA LYS A 93 4.34 -35.75 42.69
C LYS A 93 5.75 -36.23 42.39
N LEU A 94 6.59 -36.52 43.39
CA LEU A 94 7.99 -36.94 43.17
C LEU A 94 8.13 -38.42 42.78
N LYS A 95 7.11 -39.24 43.05
CA LYS A 95 7.15 -40.70 42.81
C LYS A 95 7.60 -41.10 41.41
N PRO A 96 7.00 -40.57 40.32
CA PRO A 96 7.39 -40.93 38.96
C PRO A 96 8.84 -40.59 38.62
N PHE A 97 9.45 -39.62 39.32
CA PHE A 97 10.81 -39.16 39.04
C PHE A 97 11.87 -40.07 39.68
N TYR A 98 11.73 -40.41 40.96
CA TYR A 98 12.72 -41.25 41.66
C TYR A 98 12.62 -42.74 41.31
N GLU A 99 11.50 -43.17 40.72
CA GLU A 99 11.32 -44.54 40.21
C GLU A 99 11.96 -44.72 38.84
N THR A 100 12.05 -43.65 38.05
CA THR A 100 12.52 -43.71 36.65
C THR A 100 13.99 -43.30 36.52
N LEU A 101 14.46 -42.33 37.32
CA LEU A 101 15.78 -41.71 37.14
C LEU A 101 16.58 -41.69 38.45
N PRO A 102 17.93 -41.81 38.36
CA PRO A 102 18.82 -41.53 39.49
C PRO A 102 18.84 -40.02 39.74
N LEU A 103 18.22 -39.59 40.85
CA LEU A 103 18.01 -38.18 41.15
C LEU A 103 19.22 -37.54 41.82
N LYS A 104 19.72 -36.45 41.23
CA LYS A 104 20.78 -35.59 41.78
C LYS A 104 20.20 -34.33 42.43
N VAL A 105 20.94 -33.72 43.37
CA VAL A 105 20.53 -32.51 44.11
C VAL A 105 19.97 -31.42 43.20
N GLU A 106 20.68 -31.07 42.13
CA GLU A 106 20.30 -29.99 41.21
C GLU A 106 18.97 -30.28 40.50
N MET A 107 18.77 -31.52 40.05
CA MET A 107 17.54 -31.95 39.37
C MET A 107 16.35 -31.93 40.33
N VAL A 108 16.55 -32.43 41.56
CA VAL A 108 15.49 -32.42 42.59
C VAL A 108 15.15 -31.01 43.00
N GLN A 109 16.14 -30.10 43.09
CA GLN A 109 15.88 -28.68 43.34
C GLN A 109 14.94 -28.11 42.28
N THR A 110 15.22 -28.34 40.99
CA THR A 110 14.35 -27.84 39.91
C THR A 110 12.93 -28.42 39.98
N ILE A 111 12.79 -29.72 40.24
CA ILE A 111 11.48 -30.38 40.35
C ILE A 111 10.69 -29.81 41.55
N VAL A 112 11.32 -29.69 42.70
CA VAL A 112 10.71 -29.21 43.96
C VAL A 112 10.33 -27.74 43.86
N ASP A 113 11.18 -26.91 43.22
CA ASP A 113 10.87 -25.51 42.95
C ASP A 113 9.69 -25.37 41.98
N CYS A 114 9.58 -26.27 40.99
CA CYS A 114 8.45 -26.33 40.06
C CYS A 114 7.14 -26.71 40.78
N ILE A 115 7.16 -27.73 41.66
CA ILE A 115 5.99 -28.11 42.47
C ILE A 115 5.54 -26.95 43.36
N ARG A 116 6.48 -26.20 43.94
CA ARG A 116 6.18 -25.03 44.77
C ARG A 116 5.59 -23.87 43.99
N SER A 117 6.08 -23.65 42.77
CA SER A 117 5.63 -22.55 41.92
C SER A 117 4.27 -22.83 41.28
N HIS A 118 3.94 -24.11 41.02
CA HIS A 118 2.68 -24.55 40.43
C HIS A 118 2.09 -25.75 41.21
N PRO A 119 1.42 -25.50 42.35
CA PRO A 119 0.88 -26.55 43.21
C PRO A 119 -0.24 -27.38 42.57
N ASP A 120 -0.85 -26.91 41.49
CA ASP A 120 -1.89 -27.56 40.70
C ASP A 120 -1.34 -28.46 39.59
N TRP A 121 -0.06 -28.31 39.23
CA TRP A 121 0.56 -29.10 38.17
C TRP A 121 0.73 -30.56 38.56
N SER A 122 0.41 -31.46 37.63
CA SER A 122 0.71 -32.88 37.77
C SER A 122 2.20 -33.17 37.55
N SER A 123 2.62 -34.37 37.93
CA SER A 123 3.96 -34.89 37.61
C SER A 123 4.27 -34.88 36.11
N ALA A 124 3.27 -34.98 35.24
CA ALA A 124 3.46 -34.89 33.79
C ALA A 124 3.80 -33.46 33.33
N HIS A 125 3.13 -32.44 33.88
CA HIS A 125 3.45 -31.03 33.59
C HIS A 125 4.86 -30.70 34.08
N ILE A 126 5.21 -31.14 35.28
CA ILE A 126 6.55 -30.94 35.85
C ILE A 126 7.60 -31.64 34.99
N ALA A 127 7.35 -32.88 34.53
CA ALA A 127 8.27 -33.60 33.66
C ALA A 127 8.54 -32.85 32.34
N VAL A 128 7.52 -32.22 31.74
CA VAL A 128 7.69 -31.36 30.56
C VAL A 128 8.48 -30.10 30.90
N GLU A 129 8.15 -29.40 31.99
CA GLU A 129 8.85 -28.18 32.40
C GLU A 129 10.33 -28.42 32.70
N THR A 130 10.66 -29.56 33.33
CA THR A 130 12.04 -29.91 33.66
C THR A 130 12.77 -30.66 32.53
N GLY A 131 12.10 -30.98 31.42
CA GLY A 131 12.66 -31.73 30.30
C GLY A 131 12.97 -33.21 30.59
N LEU A 132 12.35 -33.80 31.63
CA LEU A 132 12.57 -35.18 32.07
C LEU A 132 11.60 -36.13 31.36
N ARG A 133 11.86 -36.34 30.08
CA ARG A 133 10.97 -37.04 29.12
C ARG A 133 10.71 -38.50 29.50
N ASP A 134 11.71 -39.18 30.05
CA ASP A 134 11.61 -40.60 30.43
C ASP A 134 10.50 -40.85 31.46
N CYS A 135 10.25 -39.86 32.32
CA CYS A 135 9.22 -39.92 33.34
C CYS A 135 7.80 -39.85 32.78
N LEU A 136 7.59 -39.43 31.52
CA LEU A 136 6.25 -39.25 30.95
C LEU A 136 5.46 -40.57 30.81
N LYS A 137 6.16 -41.71 30.63
CA LYS A 137 5.54 -43.05 30.46
C LYS A 137 4.74 -43.52 31.68
N HIS A 138 5.13 -43.08 32.87
CA HIS A 138 4.53 -43.52 34.13
C HIS A 138 3.58 -42.47 34.73
N ASN A 139 3.22 -41.46 33.95
CA ASN A 139 2.43 -40.32 34.39
C ASN A 139 1.02 -40.29 33.77
N LEU A 140 0.10 -39.60 34.45
CA LEU A 140 -1.22 -39.26 33.89
C LEU A 140 -1.07 -38.13 32.87
N ILE A 141 -0.78 -38.47 31.61
CA ILE A 141 -0.42 -37.51 30.55
C ILE A 141 -1.54 -36.60 30.05
N ASN A 142 -2.81 -36.92 30.34
CA ASN A 142 -3.99 -36.16 29.88
C ASN A 142 -4.64 -35.32 31.00
N CYS A 143 -3.98 -35.19 32.15
CA CYS A 143 -4.46 -34.34 33.25
C CYS A 143 -4.48 -32.86 32.84
N GLN A 144 -5.37 -32.10 33.47
CA GLN A 144 -5.46 -30.66 33.27
C GLN A 144 -5.00 -29.92 34.54
N ASP A 145 -4.27 -28.82 34.35
CA ASP A 145 -3.91 -27.89 35.43
C ASP A 145 -5.07 -26.94 35.78
N ALA A 146 -4.85 -25.98 36.67
CA ALA A 146 -5.88 -25.01 37.08
C ALA A 146 -6.35 -24.07 35.94
N THR A 147 -5.63 -24.04 34.81
CA THR A 147 -6.01 -23.29 33.60
C THR A 147 -6.62 -24.18 32.52
N GLY A 148 -6.78 -25.48 32.79
CA GLY A 148 -7.27 -26.46 31.84
C GLY A 148 -6.19 -26.97 30.88
N GLN A 149 -4.94 -26.53 31.00
CA GLN A 149 -3.86 -26.95 30.12
C GLN A 149 -3.44 -28.39 30.42
N THR A 150 -3.05 -29.12 29.39
CA THR A 150 -2.46 -30.46 29.51
C THR A 150 -0.93 -30.38 29.33
N PRO A 151 -0.16 -31.42 29.70
CA PRO A 151 1.27 -31.48 29.43
C PRO A 151 1.62 -31.28 27.95
N LEU A 152 0.71 -31.68 27.04
CA LEU A 152 0.87 -31.46 25.60
C LEU A 152 0.68 -29.99 25.20
N HIS A 153 -0.20 -29.24 25.87
CA HIS A 153 -0.29 -27.78 25.69
C HIS A 153 1.01 -27.10 26.13
N LEU A 154 1.53 -27.47 27.30
CA LEU A 154 2.77 -26.92 27.85
C LEU A 154 3.98 -27.25 26.96
N ALA A 155 4.07 -28.48 26.43
CA ALA A 155 5.13 -28.88 25.51
C ALA A 155 5.10 -28.06 24.21
N CYS A 156 3.90 -27.75 23.70
CA CYS A 156 3.74 -26.81 22.60
C CYS A 156 4.22 -25.43 23.04
N GLU A 157 3.66 -24.83 24.08
CA GLU A 157 3.97 -23.46 24.52
C GLU A 157 5.47 -23.22 24.76
N LYS A 158 6.18 -24.19 25.34
CA LYS A 158 7.62 -24.14 25.61
C LYS A 158 8.51 -24.42 24.39
N SER A 159 7.93 -24.75 23.25
CA SER A 159 8.67 -25.17 22.05
C SER A 159 9.57 -26.40 22.31
N ASP A 160 9.11 -27.36 23.10
CA ASP A 160 9.88 -28.56 23.45
C ASP A 160 9.50 -29.77 22.57
N LEU A 161 10.13 -29.87 21.41
CA LEU A 161 9.80 -30.86 20.37
C LEU A 161 9.97 -32.30 20.85
N ALA A 162 10.98 -32.59 21.65
CA ALA A 162 11.25 -33.96 22.08
C ALA A 162 10.23 -34.44 23.14
N SER A 163 9.61 -33.53 23.90
CA SER A 163 8.58 -33.87 24.88
C SER A 163 7.26 -34.04 24.16
N LEU A 164 7.01 -33.20 23.16
CA LEU A 164 5.89 -33.38 22.24
C LEU A 164 5.95 -34.75 21.55
N LYS A 165 7.10 -35.15 20.98
CA LYS A 165 7.25 -36.47 20.35
C LYS A 165 7.06 -37.61 21.36
N ALA A 166 7.67 -37.53 22.54
CA ALA A 166 7.48 -38.55 23.58
C ALA A 166 6.01 -38.67 24.04
N LEU A 167 5.30 -37.53 24.15
CA LEU A 167 3.87 -37.52 24.50
C LEU A 167 3.00 -38.12 23.39
N LEU A 168 3.28 -37.82 22.12
CA LEU A 168 2.47 -38.27 20.99
C LEU A 168 2.78 -39.71 20.56
N GLU A 169 4.05 -40.03 20.34
CA GLU A 169 4.50 -41.31 19.76
C GLU A 169 4.58 -42.41 20.82
N GLU A 170 5.11 -42.11 22.00
CA GLU A 170 5.37 -43.13 23.03
C GLU A 170 4.21 -43.24 24.04
N SER A 171 3.54 -42.14 24.35
CA SER A 171 2.52 -42.09 25.41
C SER A 171 1.07 -41.99 24.90
N GLN A 172 0.87 -41.76 23.59
CA GLN A 172 -0.46 -41.60 22.97
C GLN A 172 -1.35 -40.53 23.63
N ALA A 173 -0.76 -39.37 23.93
CA ALA A 173 -1.48 -38.22 24.48
C ALA A 173 -2.63 -37.76 23.57
N ARG A 174 -3.75 -37.35 24.17
CA ARG A 174 -4.92 -36.85 23.44
C ARG A 174 -4.67 -35.44 22.93
N THR A 175 -5.01 -35.18 21.67
CA THR A 175 -4.83 -33.88 21.01
C THR A 175 -6.11 -33.03 20.97
N ASP A 176 -7.24 -33.55 21.45
CA ASP A 176 -8.57 -32.92 21.36
C ASP A 176 -9.00 -32.17 22.64
N ILE A 177 -8.24 -32.31 23.73
CA ILE A 177 -8.55 -31.67 25.01
C ILE A 177 -8.38 -30.15 24.87
N LYS A 178 -9.34 -29.39 25.40
CA LYS A 178 -9.35 -27.94 25.38
C LYS A 178 -9.01 -27.36 26.75
N ASP A 179 -8.23 -26.28 26.77
CA ASP A 179 -8.00 -25.46 27.96
C ASP A 179 -9.23 -24.60 28.32
N HIS A 180 -9.14 -23.77 29.36
CA HIS A 180 -10.23 -22.86 29.76
C HIS A 180 -10.54 -21.78 28.71
N ASN A 181 -9.61 -21.48 27.79
CA ASN A 181 -9.84 -20.58 26.66
C ASN A 181 -10.44 -21.31 25.44
N GLY A 182 -10.63 -22.62 25.53
CA GLY A 182 -11.07 -23.46 24.42
C GLY A 182 -9.95 -23.78 23.42
N ASP A 183 -8.70 -23.39 23.71
CA ASP A 183 -7.54 -23.68 22.88
C ASP A 183 -7.21 -25.18 22.96
N THR A 184 -6.91 -25.78 21.82
CA THR A 184 -6.33 -27.13 21.72
C THR A 184 -4.80 -27.05 21.69
N PRO A 185 -4.05 -28.15 21.84
CA PRO A 185 -2.60 -28.13 21.66
C PRO A 185 -2.17 -27.56 20.30
N MET A 186 -3.00 -27.76 19.26
CA MET A 186 -2.78 -27.19 17.94
C MET A 186 -2.90 -25.65 17.92
N HIS A 187 -3.80 -25.06 18.71
CA HIS A 187 -3.84 -23.60 18.87
C HIS A 187 -2.55 -23.10 19.52
N CYS A 188 -2.05 -23.77 20.56
CA CYS A 188 -0.78 -23.42 21.22
C CYS A 188 0.43 -23.55 20.28
N ALA A 189 0.50 -24.62 19.49
CA ALA A 189 1.54 -24.79 18.46
C ALA A 189 1.47 -23.68 17.41
N SER A 190 0.25 -23.25 17.02
CA SER A 190 0.03 -22.20 16.02
C SER A 190 0.45 -20.79 16.48
N LYS A 191 0.67 -20.58 17.79
CA LYS A 191 1.22 -19.34 18.33
C LYS A 191 2.71 -19.17 18.00
N GLN A 192 3.41 -20.26 17.68
CA GLN A 192 4.83 -20.25 17.31
C GLN A 192 5.02 -20.11 15.81
N ASP A 193 6.23 -19.75 15.37
CA ASP A 193 6.61 -19.71 13.95
C ASP A 193 7.44 -20.95 13.57
N SER A 194 6.97 -22.13 13.94
CA SER A 194 7.67 -23.40 13.69
C SER A 194 6.74 -24.43 13.08
N PRO A 195 7.00 -24.89 11.84
CA PRO A 195 6.13 -25.86 11.17
C PRO A 195 6.22 -27.24 11.81
N VAL A 196 7.33 -27.55 12.49
CA VAL A 196 7.64 -28.89 13.01
C VAL A 196 6.63 -29.36 14.06
N PHE A 197 6.15 -28.45 14.90
CA PHE A 197 5.15 -28.76 15.94
C PHE A 197 3.79 -29.10 15.30
N ILE A 198 3.39 -28.32 14.29
CA ILE A 198 2.15 -28.56 13.56
C ILE A 198 2.23 -29.86 12.77
N GLN A 199 3.34 -30.11 12.07
CA GLN A 199 3.56 -31.35 11.33
C GLN A 199 3.55 -32.59 12.24
N ALA A 200 4.19 -32.50 13.42
CA ALA A 200 4.21 -33.57 14.40
C ALA A 200 2.82 -33.84 15.01
N LEU A 201 1.99 -32.81 15.19
CA LEU A 201 0.60 -33.01 15.59
C LEU A 201 -0.24 -33.59 14.44
N CYS A 202 -0.07 -33.11 13.20
CA CYS A 202 -0.81 -33.56 12.02
C CYS A 202 -0.55 -35.03 11.65
N SER A 203 0.63 -35.58 11.96
CA SER A 203 0.97 -36.98 11.66
C SER A 203 0.17 -37.99 12.47
N GLN A 204 -0.41 -37.60 13.61
CA GLN A 204 -1.25 -38.43 14.47
C GLN A 204 -2.71 -37.98 14.34
N LEU A 205 -3.46 -38.54 13.36
CA LEU A 205 -4.93 -38.43 13.17
C LEU A 205 -5.58 -37.21 13.86
N CYS A 206 -5.34 -36.03 13.26
CA CYS A 206 -5.51 -34.76 13.95
C CYS A 206 -6.97 -34.31 14.14
N SER A 207 -7.56 -34.60 15.30
CA SER A 207 -8.79 -33.93 15.78
C SER A 207 -8.44 -32.56 16.36
N GLY A 208 -8.65 -31.46 15.61
CA GLY A 208 -8.38 -30.12 16.16
C GLY A 208 -8.06 -29.01 15.16
N VAL A 209 -7.56 -29.35 13.96
CA VAL A 209 -7.04 -28.40 12.95
C VAL A 209 -8.06 -27.31 12.59
N ASN A 210 -9.35 -27.64 12.63
CA ASN A 210 -10.46 -26.74 12.28
C ASN A 210 -11.37 -26.43 13.47
N THR A 211 -10.95 -26.78 14.69
CA THR A 211 -11.77 -26.57 15.89
C THR A 211 -11.71 -25.12 16.32
N LEU A 212 -12.84 -24.57 16.74
CA LEU A 212 -12.91 -23.21 17.29
C LEU A 212 -12.63 -23.22 18.79
N ASN A 213 -11.82 -22.26 19.25
CA ASN A 213 -11.67 -21.91 20.66
C ASN A 213 -12.84 -21.02 21.14
N ASN A 214 -12.82 -20.60 22.42
CA ASN A 214 -13.89 -19.76 22.99
C ASN A 214 -13.91 -18.35 22.37
N GLY A 215 -12.80 -17.92 21.75
CA GLY A 215 -12.71 -16.71 20.96
C GLY A 215 -13.26 -16.84 19.54
N GLY A 216 -13.78 -18.00 19.15
CA GLY A 216 -14.24 -18.26 17.78
C GLY A 216 -13.11 -18.25 16.76
N GLU A 217 -11.89 -18.64 17.15
CA GLU A 217 -10.72 -18.74 16.30
C GLU A 217 -10.36 -20.21 16.06
N THR A 218 -10.00 -20.58 14.83
CA THR A 218 -9.29 -21.85 14.56
C THR A 218 -7.78 -21.68 14.78
N PRO A 219 -6.98 -22.76 14.83
CA PRO A 219 -5.53 -22.66 14.83
C PRO A 219 -4.98 -21.78 13.68
N LEU A 220 -5.61 -21.86 12.50
CA LEU A 220 -5.27 -21.03 11.34
C LEU A 220 -5.57 -19.54 11.60
N HIS A 221 -6.69 -19.21 12.26
CA HIS A 221 -6.96 -17.82 12.68
C HIS A 221 -5.89 -17.30 13.65
N VAL A 222 -5.47 -18.12 14.62
CA VAL A 222 -4.43 -17.74 15.60
C VAL A 222 -3.09 -17.49 14.90
N ALA A 223 -2.69 -18.37 13.98
CA ALA A 223 -1.46 -18.19 13.20
C ALA A 223 -1.52 -16.91 12.33
N CYS A 224 -2.68 -16.67 11.68
CA CYS A 224 -2.95 -15.45 10.92
C CYS A 224 -2.92 -14.18 11.78
N ARG A 225 -3.46 -14.22 13.00
CA ARG A 225 -3.44 -13.09 13.94
C ARG A 225 -2.03 -12.74 14.39
N GLN A 226 -1.20 -13.75 14.63
CA GLN A 226 0.18 -13.58 15.09
C GLN A 226 1.20 -13.40 13.95
N GLY A 227 0.81 -13.58 12.69
CA GLY A 227 1.69 -13.43 11.54
C GLY A 227 2.72 -14.57 11.38
N ARG A 228 2.39 -15.78 11.82
CA ARG A 228 3.27 -16.96 11.80
C ARG A 228 3.23 -17.67 10.46
N VAL A 229 4.10 -17.31 9.54
CA VAL A 229 4.03 -17.71 8.13
C VAL A 229 4.27 -19.19 7.95
N GLU A 230 5.29 -19.75 8.62
CA GLU A 230 5.62 -21.17 8.45
C GLU A 230 4.57 -22.06 9.10
N SER A 231 3.96 -21.59 10.19
CA SER A 231 2.82 -22.25 10.82
C SER A 231 1.56 -22.24 9.94
N ILE A 232 1.29 -21.14 9.24
CA ILE A 232 0.18 -21.08 8.27
C ILE A 232 0.37 -22.13 7.17
N LYS A 233 1.58 -22.23 6.58
CA LYS A 233 1.88 -23.23 5.55
C LYS A 233 1.67 -24.65 6.07
N ALA A 234 2.25 -24.97 7.23
CA ALA A 234 2.13 -26.29 7.83
C ALA A 234 0.68 -26.66 8.18
N LEU A 235 -0.13 -25.71 8.65
CA LEU A 235 -1.55 -25.94 8.91
C LEU A 235 -2.33 -26.26 7.63
N LEU A 236 -2.05 -25.54 6.53
CA LEU A 236 -2.71 -25.78 5.24
C LEU A 236 -2.30 -27.13 4.64
N GLU A 237 -1.02 -27.48 4.70
CA GLU A 237 -0.52 -28.81 4.34
C GLU A 237 -1.16 -29.91 5.22
N GLY A 238 -1.41 -29.60 6.49
CA GLY A 238 -2.08 -30.45 7.47
C GLY A 238 -3.61 -30.52 7.35
N GLY A 239 -4.22 -29.94 6.31
CA GLY A 239 -5.65 -30.02 6.05
C GLY A 239 -6.50 -28.95 6.74
N ALA A 240 -5.90 -27.82 7.14
CA ALA A 240 -6.65 -26.67 7.65
C ALA A 240 -7.53 -26.06 6.57
N LYS A 241 -8.78 -25.80 6.94
CA LYS A 241 -9.79 -25.20 6.08
C LYS A 241 -9.74 -23.68 6.19
N CYS A 242 -9.63 -23.02 5.04
CA CYS A 242 -9.66 -21.55 4.92
C CYS A 242 -11.08 -20.96 5.00
N ASP A 243 -12.11 -21.79 4.90
CA ASP A 243 -13.52 -21.40 4.81
C ASP A 243 -14.27 -21.52 6.15
N VAL A 244 -13.56 -21.78 7.25
CA VAL A 244 -14.16 -21.79 8.58
C VAL A 244 -14.40 -20.35 9.03
N ASP A 245 -15.67 -20.03 9.26
CA ASP A 245 -16.10 -18.71 9.72
C ASP A 245 -15.87 -18.57 11.23
N GLY A 246 -14.93 -17.71 11.61
CA GLY A 246 -14.66 -17.35 13.00
C GLY A 246 -15.34 -16.04 13.41
N ASN A 247 -15.10 -15.59 14.64
CA ASN A 247 -15.67 -14.33 15.14
C ASN A 247 -15.22 -13.09 14.34
N ALA A 248 -14.09 -13.16 13.64
CA ALA A 248 -13.56 -12.08 12.81
C ALA A 248 -13.71 -12.36 11.29
N GLY A 249 -14.57 -13.31 10.91
CA GLY A 249 -14.68 -13.84 9.55
C GLY A 249 -13.70 -14.98 9.31
N TYR A 250 -13.38 -15.26 8.04
CA TYR A 250 -12.36 -16.26 7.65
C TYR A 250 -10.93 -15.90 8.12
N PRO A 251 -9.98 -16.86 8.20
CA PRO A 251 -8.62 -16.62 8.66
C PRO A 251 -7.89 -15.46 7.95
N ILE A 252 -8.14 -15.28 6.65
CA ILE A 252 -7.58 -14.17 5.87
C ILE A 252 -8.09 -12.80 6.36
N HIS A 253 -9.34 -12.69 6.82
CA HIS A 253 -9.86 -11.47 7.42
C HIS A 253 -9.14 -11.14 8.72
N THR A 254 -8.82 -12.16 9.54
CA THR A 254 -8.00 -12.00 10.73
C THR A 254 -6.60 -11.49 10.38
N ALA A 255 -5.93 -12.08 9.39
CA ALA A 255 -4.61 -11.60 8.93
C ALA A 255 -4.66 -10.12 8.47
N VAL A 256 -5.71 -9.73 7.73
CA VAL A 256 -5.90 -8.33 7.30
C VAL A 256 -6.20 -7.41 8.47
N LYS A 257 -7.08 -7.80 9.40
CA LYS A 257 -7.47 -7.00 10.57
C LYS A 257 -6.25 -6.63 11.42
N TYR A 258 -5.33 -7.58 11.61
CA TYR A 258 -4.09 -7.37 12.35
C TYR A 258 -2.91 -6.87 11.48
N SER A 259 -3.16 -6.57 10.20
CA SER A 259 -2.18 -5.97 9.26
C SER A 259 -0.87 -6.77 9.12
N GLN A 260 -0.96 -8.11 9.14
CA GLN A 260 0.21 -8.99 9.13
C GLN A 260 0.79 -9.17 7.72
N LYS A 261 1.64 -8.22 7.28
CA LYS A 261 2.22 -8.17 5.93
C LYS A 261 2.93 -9.46 5.49
N GLY A 262 3.63 -10.14 6.39
CA GLY A 262 4.39 -11.36 6.10
C GLY A 262 3.52 -12.55 5.65
N VAL A 263 2.26 -12.59 6.11
CA VAL A 263 1.30 -13.63 5.70
C VAL A 263 0.96 -13.48 4.22
N PHE A 264 0.79 -12.23 3.74
CA PHE A 264 0.31 -11.92 2.39
C PHE A 264 1.29 -12.22 1.26
N LEU A 265 2.60 -12.19 1.52
CA LEU A 265 3.61 -12.59 0.54
C LEU A 265 3.49 -14.08 0.13
N ASN A 266 2.79 -14.90 0.91
CA ASN A 266 2.58 -16.34 0.65
C ASN A 266 1.09 -16.72 0.42
N VAL A 267 0.19 -15.75 0.19
CA VAL A 267 -1.28 -15.93 0.18
C VAL A 267 -1.87 -16.75 -0.96
N LYS A 268 -1.08 -17.18 -1.97
CA LYS A 268 -1.53 -18.20 -2.93
C LYS A 268 -2.10 -19.45 -2.25
N ALA A 269 -1.62 -19.78 -1.05
CA ALA A 269 -2.06 -20.95 -0.29
C ALA A 269 -3.42 -20.78 0.42
N LEU A 270 -3.88 -19.56 0.72
CA LEU A 270 -5.15 -19.33 1.42
C LEU A 270 -6.39 -19.29 0.51
N GLY A 271 -6.20 -19.47 -0.80
CA GLY A 271 -7.26 -19.59 -1.79
C GLY A 271 -7.75 -18.25 -2.36
N LEU A 272 -7.65 -18.13 -3.69
CA LEU A 272 -8.02 -16.94 -4.48
C LEU A 272 -9.45 -16.44 -4.26
N ALA A 273 -10.36 -17.30 -3.79
CA ALA A 273 -11.78 -16.96 -3.60
C ALA A 273 -12.03 -16.00 -2.43
N TYR A 274 -11.09 -15.85 -1.49
CA TYR A 274 -11.31 -15.09 -0.24
C TYR A 274 -10.53 -13.78 -0.15
N GLU A 275 -9.55 -13.55 -1.04
CA GLU A 275 -8.81 -12.28 -1.12
C GLU A 275 -9.73 -11.09 -1.42
N VAL A 276 -10.78 -11.34 -2.20
CA VAL A 276 -11.67 -10.27 -2.64
C VAL A 276 -12.62 -9.81 -1.55
N THR A 277 -12.92 -10.69 -0.60
CA THR A 277 -13.72 -10.34 0.57
C THR A 277 -12.89 -9.53 1.57
N VAL A 278 -11.56 -9.43 1.50
CA VAL A 278 -10.82 -8.65 2.51
C VAL A 278 -10.55 -7.19 2.15
N LEU A 279 -10.60 -6.84 0.85
CA LEU A 279 -10.40 -5.46 0.35
C LEU A 279 -11.20 -4.38 1.12
N PRO A 280 -12.47 -4.61 1.51
CA PRO A 280 -13.26 -3.61 2.24
C PRO A 280 -12.83 -3.36 3.70
N TRP A 281 -12.09 -4.30 4.30
CA TRP A 281 -11.68 -4.24 5.70
C TRP A 281 -10.19 -3.88 5.86
N SER A 282 -9.40 -3.96 4.79
CA SER A 282 -7.98 -3.60 4.76
C SER A 282 -7.70 -2.10 4.91
N LYS A 283 -6.52 -1.79 5.43
CA LYS A 283 -5.88 -0.47 5.30
C LYS A 283 -5.31 -0.32 3.88
N GLU A 284 -5.07 0.91 3.47
CA GLU A 284 -4.52 1.29 2.16
C GLU A 284 -3.33 0.41 1.69
N THR A 285 -2.30 0.27 2.52
CA THR A 285 -1.11 -0.54 2.19
C THR A 285 -1.44 -2.01 1.92
N MET A 286 -2.44 -2.55 2.61
CA MET A 286 -2.90 -3.93 2.42
C MET A 286 -3.76 -4.05 1.16
N CYS A 287 -4.62 -3.07 0.86
CA CYS A 287 -5.38 -3.03 -0.40
C CYS A 287 -4.44 -3.10 -1.61
N ARG A 288 -3.34 -2.31 -1.59
CA ARG A 288 -2.35 -2.31 -2.68
C ARG A 288 -1.70 -3.68 -2.88
N LEU A 289 -1.31 -4.33 -1.79
CA LEU A 289 -0.68 -5.66 -1.84
C LEU A 289 -1.63 -6.70 -2.45
N LEU A 290 -2.88 -6.73 -1.98
CA LEU A 290 -3.90 -7.66 -2.48
C LEU A 290 -4.16 -7.47 -3.99
N LEU A 291 -4.36 -6.22 -4.42
CA LEU A 291 -4.59 -5.91 -5.83
C LEU A 291 -3.40 -6.26 -6.74
N ASN A 292 -2.18 -6.04 -6.27
CA ASN A 292 -0.97 -6.44 -7.01
C ASN A 292 -0.83 -7.97 -7.15
N HIS A 293 -1.47 -8.74 -6.27
CA HIS A 293 -1.51 -10.21 -6.36
C HIS A 293 -2.65 -10.75 -7.23
N GLY A 294 -3.43 -9.87 -7.86
CA GLY A 294 -4.48 -10.24 -8.81
C GLY A 294 -5.88 -10.35 -8.23
N SER A 295 -6.12 -9.84 -7.01
CA SER A 295 -7.48 -9.74 -6.47
C SER A 295 -8.39 -8.93 -7.41
N ASP A 296 -9.59 -9.47 -7.68
CA ASP A 296 -10.59 -8.76 -8.49
C ASP A 296 -11.14 -7.55 -7.73
N VAL A 297 -10.86 -6.34 -8.21
CA VAL A 297 -11.30 -5.08 -7.60
C VAL A 297 -12.82 -4.88 -7.65
N ASN A 298 -13.52 -5.54 -8.58
CA ASN A 298 -14.93 -5.28 -8.93
C ASN A 298 -15.91 -6.35 -8.45
N TYR A 299 -15.42 -7.38 -7.76
CA TYR A 299 -16.26 -8.43 -7.19
C TYR A 299 -17.33 -7.89 -6.24
N LEU A 300 -18.48 -8.55 -6.25
CA LEU A 300 -19.61 -8.22 -5.39
C LEU A 300 -19.70 -9.23 -4.26
N SER A 301 -19.88 -8.73 -3.03
CA SER A 301 -20.16 -9.53 -1.85
C SER A 301 -21.48 -10.29 -1.99
N ARG A 302 -21.78 -11.19 -1.03
CA ARG A 302 -23.10 -11.85 -0.95
C ARG A 302 -24.27 -10.86 -0.77
N THR A 303 -23.98 -9.65 -0.29
CA THR A 303 -24.97 -8.57 -0.15
C THR A 303 -25.07 -7.70 -1.39
N GLY A 304 -24.37 -8.07 -2.48
CA GLY A 304 -24.34 -7.33 -3.75
C GLY A 304 -23.39 -6.13 -3.74
N GLU A 305 -22.53 -5.96 -2.73
CA GLU A 305 -21.73 -4.75 -2.58
C GLU A 305 -20.28 -4.98 -3.02
N SER A 306 -19.73 -4.07 -3.83
CA SER A 306 -18.29 -4.09 -4.15
C SER A 306 -17.45 -3.50 -3.02
N ALA A 307 -16.13 -3.74 -3.05
CA ALA A 307 -15.22 -3.15 -2.07
C ALA A 307 -15.24 -1.61 -2.06
N LEU A 308 -15.46 -0.99 -3.23
CA LEU A 308 -15.62 0.46 -3.33
C LEU A 308 -16.86 0.94 -2.56
N HIS A 309 -18.00 0.25 -2.65
CA HIS A 309 -19.22 0.62 -1.90
C HIS A 309 -18.96 0.68 -0.39
N ILE A 310 -18.37 -0.39 0.15
CA ILE A 310 -18.14 -0.53 1.59
C ILE A 310 -17.12 0.49 2.08
N LEU A 311 -16.04 0.74 1.32
CA LEU A 311 -15.05 1.76 1.69
C LEU A 311 -15.62 3.17 1.63
N THR A 312 -16.48 3.46 0.65
CA THR A 312 -17.21 4.73 0.55
C THR A 312 -18.17 4.93 1.73
N GLU A 313 -18.98 3.93 2.08
CA GLU A 313 -19.90 4.00 3.22
C GLU A 313 -19.15 4.23 4.55
N ARG A 314 -17.97 3.63 4.70
CA ARG A 314 -17.10 3.80 5.88
C ARG A 314 -16.25 5.08 5.86
N GLY A 315 -16.33 5.89 4.80
CA GLY A 315 -15.54 7.11 4.66
C GLY A 315 -14.02 6.89 4.54
N ARG A 316 -13.56 5.72 4.08
CA ARG A 316 -12.14 5.40 3.94
C ARG A 316 -11.57 5.90 2.60
N PHE A 317 -11.34 7.21 2.48
CA PHE A 317 -10.90 7.88 1.25
C PHE A 317 -9.66 7.26 0.61
N GLU A 318 -8.54 7.16 1.32
CA GLU A 318 -7.27 6.65 0.76
C GLU A 318 -7.38 5.21 0.26
N ALA A 319 -8.09 4.36 1.00
CA ALA A 319 -8.31 2.98 0.56
C ALA A 319 -9.21 2.90 -0.67
N ALA A 320 -10.22 3.77 -0.79
CA ALA A 320 -11.07 3.85 -1.97
C ALA A 320 -10.30 4.39 -3.19
N MET A 321 -9.38 5.35 -2.98
CA MET A 321 -8.48 5.84 -4.03
C MET A 321 -7.58 4.72 -4.55
N VAL A 322 -7.06 3.84 -3.68
CA VAL A 322 -6.35 2.64 -4.11
C VAL A 322 -7.23 1.77 -5.02
N LEU A 323 -8.51 1.54 -4.67
CA LEU A 323 -9.39 0.74 -5.53
C LEU A 323 -9.64 1.42 -6.88
N LEU A 324 -9.99 2.71 -6.89
CA LEU A 324 -10.26 3.49 -8.11
C LEU A 324 -9.05 3.50 -9.05
N THR A 325 -7.86 3.68 -8.48
CA THR A 325 -6.60 3.67 -9.23
C THR A 325 -6.18 2.27 -9.69
N HIS A 326 -6.81 1.20 -9.22
CA HIS A 326 -6.62 -0.17 -9.74
C HIS A 326 -7.80 -0.65 -10.60
N GLY A 327 -8.67 0.28 -11.03
CA GLY A 327 -9.74 -0.01 -11.99
C GLY A 327 -11.09 -0.35 -11.36
N ALA A 328 -11.33 0.04 -10.11
CA ALA A 328 -12.67 -0.07 -9.54
C ALA A 328 -13.69 0.74 -10.35
N HIS A 329 -14.77 0.09 -10.77
CA HIS A 329 -15.84 0.71 -11.53
C HIS A 329 -16.77 1.48 -10.59
N ALA A 330 -16.74 2.82 -10.68
CA ALA A 330 -17.55 3.70 -9.84
C ALA A 330 -19.07 3.55 -10.07
N ASN A 331 -19.48 3.00 -11.22
CA ASN A 331 -20.88 2.83 -11.64
C ASN A 331 -21.46 1.44 -11.36
N LEU A 332 -20.71 0.55 -10.70
CA LEU A 332 -21.27 -0.72 -10.25
C LEU A 332 -22.47 -0.47 -9.34
N LYS A 333 -23.57 -1.16 -9.60
CA LYS A 333 -24.76 -1.11 -8.76
C LYS A 333 -24.61 -2.11 -7.62
N GLY A 334 -24.63 -1.61 -6.40
CA GLY A 334 -24.60 -2.38 -5.17
C GLY A 334 -26.00 -2.78 -4.69
N ARG A 335 -26.14 -2.86 -3.37
CA ARG A 335 -27.43 -3.06 -2.70
C ARG A 335 -28.41 -1.92 -3.02
N ASP A 336 -29.66 -2.27 -3.29
CA ASP A 336 -30.75 -1.37 -3.70
C ASP A 336 -30.42 -0.55 -4.97
N GLY A 337 -29.53 -1.08 -5.82
CA GLY A 337 -29.09 -0.42 -7.04
C GLY A 337 -28.21 0.82 -6.80
N ASN A 338 -27.82 1.10 -5.55
CA ASN A 338 -26.98 2.24 -5.21
C ASN A 338 -25.56 2.03 -5.73
N THR A 339 -25.04 3.01 -6.44
CA THR A 339 -23.61 3.08 -6.79
C THR A 339 -22.79 3.67 -5.64
N ALA A 340 -21.46 3.59 -5.73
CA ALA A 340 -20.57 4.28 -4.79
C ALA A 340 -20.89 5.78 -4.68
N LEU A 341 -21.27 6.44 -5.78
CA LEU A 341 -21.64 7.86 -5.76
C LEU A 341 -22.92 8.12 -4.95
N HIS A 342 -23.92 7.24 -5.02
CA HIS A 342 -25.12 7.34 -4.17
C HIS A 342 -24.76 7.28 -2.68
N LEU A 343 -23.88 6.35 -2.30
CA LEU A 343 -23.42 6.20 -0.91
C LEU A 343 -22.61 7.42 -0.44
N ALA A 344 -21.74 7.95 -1.29
CA ALA A 344 -20.95 9.15 -0.98
C ALA A 344 -21.84 10.38 -0.76
N MET A 345 -22.87 10.56 -1.59
CA MET A 345 -23.86 11.63 -1.46
C MET A 345 -24.68 11.51 -0.17
N LYS A 346 -25.09 10.29 0.19
CA LYS A 346 -25.80 10.01 1.45
C LYS A 346 -24.94 10.36 2.67
N ALA A 347 -23.62 10.12 2.58
CA ALA A 347 -22.66 10.38 3.64
C ALA A 347 -22.15 11.84 3.69
N ASP A 348 -22.53 12.70 2.73
CA ASP A 348 -22.07 14.10 2.63
C ASP A 348 -20.53 14.24 2.51
N ASN A 349 -19.85 13.23 1.95
CA ASN A 349 -18.40 13.19 1.83
C ASN A 349 -17.93 13.82 0.50
N ILE A 350 -17.66 15.13 0.54
CA ILE A 350 -17.29 15.93 -0.63
C ILE A 350 -16.03 15.41 -1.34
N GLU A 351 -15.01 14.99 -0.58
CA GLU A 351 -13.75 14.49 -1.16
C GLU A 351 -13.99 13.21 -1.97
N MET A 352 -14.73 12.27 -1.39
CA MET A 352 -15.11 11.03 -2.07
C MET A 352 -15.99 11.31 -3.30
N ILE A 353 -16.93 12.25 -3.21
CA ILE A 353 -17.80 12.63 -4.33
C ILE A 353 -16.96 13.16 -5.50
N LYS A 354 -16.03 14.08 -5.24
CA LYS A 354 -15.10 14.60 -6.27
C LYS A 354 -14.29 13.48 -6.89
N ALA A 355 -13.70 12.60 -6.07
CA ALA A 355 -12.92 11.46 -6.56
C ALA A 355 -13.77 10.56 -7.47
N LEU A 356 -14.95 10.13 -7.04
CA LEU A 356 -15.82 9.27 -7.82
C LEU A 356 -16.19 9.90 -9.18
N ILE A 357 -16.57 11.18 -9.21
CA ILE A 357 -16.92 11.88 -10.46
C ILE A 357 -15.70 12.01 -11.38
N VAL A 358 -14.53 12.39 -10.84
CA VAL A 358 -13.27 12.44 -11.59
C VAL A 358 -12.99 11.08 -12.23
N PHE A 359 -13.18 9.99 -11.48
CA PHE A 359 -13.01 8.62 -11.96
C PHE A 359 -14.19 8.08 -12.79
N GLY A 360 -15.10 8.93 -13.26
CA GLY A 360 -16.12 8.59 -14.24
C GLY A 360 -17.44 8.07 -13.66
N ALA A 361 -17.73 8.37 -12.39
CA ALA A 361 -19.06 8.10 -11.83
C ALA A 361 -20.14 8.89 -12.59
N ASP A 362 -21.18 8.18 -12.99
CA ASP A 362 -22.36 8.73 -13.64
C ASP A 362 -23.25 9.40 -12.58
N VAL A 363 -23.52 10.69 -12.80
CA VAL A 363 -24.33 11.52 -11.92
C VAL A 363 -25.84 11.38 -12.18
N GLU A 364 -26.23 10.75 -13.29
CA GLU A 364 -27.62 10.51 -13.71
C GLU A 364 -28.04 9.02 -13.59
N ILE A 365 -27.16 8.15 -13.08
CA ILE A 365 -27.49 6.74 -12.89
C ILE A 365 -28.58 6.57 -11.82
N HIS A 366 -29.60 5.77 -12.10
CA HIS A 366 -30.72 5.57 -11.18
C HIS A 366 -30.52 4.31 -10.33
N ASN A 367 -30.77 4.40 -9.02
CA ASN A 367 -30.87 3.25 -8.12
C ASN A 367 -32.21 2.50 -8.29
N ASP A 368 -32.45 1.44 -7.52
CA ASP A 368 -33.67 0.61 -7.65
C ASP A 368 -34.95 1.36 -7.22
N LEU A 369 -34.80 2.47 -6.48
CA LEU A 369 -35.88 3.38 -6.11
C LEU A 369 -36.11 4.48 -7.18
N GLY A 370 -35.35 4.48 -8.27
CA GLY A 370 -35.40 5.51 -9.30
C GLY A 370 -34.79 6.85 -8.86
N GLU A 371 -34.02 6.88 -7.77
CA GLU A 371 -33.31 8.08 -7.32
C GLU A 371 -31.98 8.21 -8.08
N THR A 372 -31.63 9.43 -8.49
CA THR A 372 -30.26 9.77 -8.92
C THR A 372 -29.40 10.14 -7.72
N PRO A 373 -28.05 10.09 -7.80
CA PRO A 373 -27.16 10.53 -6.72
C PRO A 373 -27.46 11.96 -6.27
N GLY A 374 -27.81 12.84 -7.21
CA GLY A 374 -28.17 14.22 -6.92
C GLY A 374 -29.49 14.37 -6.14
N LEU A 375 -30.47 13.49 -6.39
CA LEU A 375 -31.70 13.47 -5.61
C LEU A 375 -31.44 13.03 -4.16
N ILE A 376 -30.55 12.05 -3.96
CA ILE A 376 -30.11 11.65 -2.61
C ILE A 376 -29.50 12.84 -1.88
N ALA A 377 -28.53 13.53 -2.49
CA ALA A 377 -27.89 14.70 -1.89
C ALA A 377 -28.91 15.79 -1.52
N ALA A 378 -29.89 16.06 -2.39
CA ALA A 378 -30.95 17.03 -2.12
C ALA A 378 -31.83 16.66 -0.91
N ARG A 379 -32.01 15.36 -0.65
CA ARG A 379 -32.84 14.82 0.43
C ARG A 379 -32.06 14.68 1.75
N THR A 380 -30.80 14.25 1.70
CA THR A 380 -30.04 13.85 2.89
C THR A 380 -29.11 14.93 3.41
N SER A 381 -28.49 15.73 2.53
CA SER A 381 -27.53 16.77 2.94
C SER A 381 -28.24 17.95 3.62
N LYS A 382 -27.61 18.49 4.67
CA LYS A 382 -28.14 19.61 5.48
C LYS A 382 -27.11 20.74 5.58
N GLY A 383 -27.57 21.97 5.76
CA GLY A 383 -26.69 23.13 6.01
C GLY A 383 -25.89 23.59 4.77
N PRO A 384 -24.68 24.14 4.94
CA PRO A 384 -23.90 24.73 3.85
C PRO A 384 -23.43 23.71 2.80
N ASN A 385 -23.18 22.46 3.22
CA ASN A 385 -22.74 21.39 2.33
C ASN A 385 -23.76 21.07 1.24
N ARG A 386 -25.05 21.12 1.56
CA ARG A 386 -26.13 20.92 0.57
C ARG A 386 -26.01 21.88 -0.61
N LYS A 387 -25.73 23.15 -0.34
CA LYS A 387 -25.58 24.16 -1.40
C LYS A 387 -24.36 23.84 -2.25
N ILE A 388 -23.24 23.52 -1.62
CA ILE A 388 -21.98 23.15 -2.30
C ILE A 388 -22.21 21.92 -3.19
N LEU A 389 -22.87 20.87 -2.69
CA LEU A 389 -23.14 19.65 -3.44
C LEU A 389 -24.10 19.87 -4.63
N LEU A 390 -25.16 20.64 -4.43
CA LEU A 390 -26.10 20.94 -5.52
C LEU A 390 -25.44 21.82 -6.60
N ASP A 391 -24.63 22.80 -6.20
CA ASP A 391 -23.86 23.62 -7.14
C ASP A 391 -22.82 22.78 -7.88
N MET A 392 -22.16 21.86 -7.17
CA MET A 392 -21.21 20.86 -7.71
C MET A 392 -21.85 19.95 -8.77
N LEU A 393 -23.08 19.48 -8.53
CA LEU A 393 -23.78 18.61 -9.47
C LEU A 393 -24.28 19.37 -10.70
N ARG A 394 -24.77 20.60 -10.51
CA ARG A 394 -25.15 21.49 -11.62
C ARG A 394 -23.97 21.77 -12.54
N SER A 395 -22.77 21.94 -11.98
CA SER A 395 -21.56 22.20 -12.76
C SER A 395 -20.98 20.97 -13.47
N VAL A 396 -21.54 19.77 -13.27
CA VAL A 396 -21.21 18.56 -14.06
C VAL A 396 -22.35 18.21 -15.04
N GLY A 397 -23.40 19.03 -15.12
CA GLY A 397 -24.48 18.85 -16.10
C GLY A 397 -25.75 18.18 -15.59
N VAL A 398 -25.94 18.07 -14.26
CA VAL A 398 -27.20 17.51 -13.72
C VAL A 398 -28.37 18.47 -13.99
N HIS A 399 -29.33 18.00 -14.79
CA HIS A 399 -30.49 18.80 -15.20
C HIS A 399 -31.63 18.81 -14.18
N ARG A 400 -31.73 17.80 -13.30
CA ARG A 400 -32.80 17.69 -12.28
C ARG A 400 -32.25 17.19 -10.93
N CYS A 401 -32.07 18.10 -9.98
CA CYS A 401 -31.72 17.77 -8.58
C CYS A 401 -32.96 17.73 -7.64
N LEU A 402 -34.17 17.84 -8.19
CA LEU A 402 -35.42 17.90 -7.42
C LEU A 402 -36.45 16.91 -8.02
N PRO A 403 -37.30 16.28 -7.19
CA PRO A 403 -38.34 15.39 -7.68
C PRO A 403 -39.35 16.17 -8.55
N PRO A 404 -39.95 15.54 -9.58
CA PRO A 404 -40.93 16.19 -10.43
C PRO A 404 -42.13 16.67 -9.61
N SER A 405 -42.49 17.95 -9.76
CA SER A 405 -43.74 18.46 -9.19
C SER A 405 -44.94 17.84 -9.93
N PRO A 406 -46.11 17.64 -9.28
CA PRO A 406 -47.31 17.00 -9.86
C PRO A 406 -47.94 17.69 -11.09
N GLY A 407 -47.26 18.64 -11.72
CA GLY A 407 -47.71 19.33 -12.94
C GLY A 407 -46.58 19.57 -13.95
N SER A 408 -45.43 18.90 -13.82
CA SER A 408 -44.32 19.04 -14.76
C SER A 408 -44.53 18.12 -15.99
N PRO A 409 -44.35 18.62 -17.23
CA PRO A 409 -44.58 17.81 -18.43
C PRO A 409 -43.60 16.62 -18.50
N PRO A 410 -44.01 15.50 -19.13
CA PRO A 410 -43.15 14.32 -19.29
C PRO A 410 -41.89 14.67 -20.09
N PRO A 411 -40.80 13.88 -19.94
CA PRO A 411 -39.56 14.15 -20.65
C PRO A 411 -39.80 14.11 -22.15
N LEU A 412 -39.32 15.14 -22.86
CA LEU A 412 -39.18 15.07 -24.30
C LEU A 412 -38.19 13.94 -24.62
N PRO A 413 -38.51 13.04 -25.56
CA PRO A 413 -37.55 12.04 -26.01
C PRO A 413 -36.30 12.75 -26.53
N ILE A 414 -35.13 12.17 -26.26
CA ILE A 414 -33.83 12.64 -26.74
C ILE A 414 -33.86 12.60 -28.27
N SER A 415 -34.24 13.72 -28.88
CA SER A 415 -33.97 14.01 -30.28
C SER A 415 -32.58 14.58 -30.35
N ASN A 416 -31.62 13.77 -30.80
CA ASN A 416 -30.37 14.29 -31.35
C ASN A 416 -30.72 15.39 -32.37
N LYS A 417 -30.19 16.60 -32.14
CA LYS A 417 -30.34 17.87 -32.90
C LYS A 417 -31.21 18.91 -32.18
N ILE A 418 -30.55 19.75 -31.38
CA ILE A 418 -30.95 21.15 -31.21
C ILE A 418 -29.89 21.97 -31.94
N LYS A 419 -30.26 22.58 -33.08
CA LYS A 419 -29.45 23.63 -33.72
C LYS A 419 -29.51 24.87 -32.82
N PRO A 420 -28.39 25.53 -32.48
CA PRO A 420 -28.44 26.87 -31.92
C PRO A 420 -28.82 27.85 -33.04
N GLN A 421 -29.98 28.50 -32.89
CA GLN A 421 -30.30 29.73 -33.60
C GLN A 421 -29.59 30.89 -32.88
N GLY A 422 -28.76 31.61 -33.64
CA GLY A 422 -28.40 33.01 -33.36
C GLY A 422 -27.19 33.25 -32.45
N ILE A 423 -25.97 33.16 -33.01
CA ILE A 423 -24.87 34.13 -32.76
C ILE A 423 -24.16 34.35 -34.11
N ASP A 424 -24.60 35.38 -34.83
CA ASP A 424 -23.99 35.93 -36.03
C ASP A 424 -22.79 36.81 -35.65
N VAL A 425 -21.56 36.28 -35.65
CA VAL A 425 -20.32 37.09 -35.84
C VAL A 425 -19.18 36.32 -36.54
N CYS A 426 -19.16 34.97 -36.56
CA CYS A 426 -18.04 34.20 -37.15
C CYS A 426 -18.30 33.53 -38.51
N LEU A 427 -19.44 33.78 -39.16
CA LEU A 427 -19.78 33.10 -40.43
C LEU A 427 -19.27 33.79 -41.71
N TYR A 428 -18.68 34.99 -41.63
CA TYR A 428 -18.32 35.75 -42.84
C TYR A 428 -16.99 35.34 -43.49
N LEU A 429 -16.22 34.43 -42.88
CA LEU A 429 -14.93 33.95 -43.43
C LEU A 429 -14.99 32.54 -44.05
N LEU A 430 -16.10 31.81 -43.93
CA LEU A 430 -16.18 30.41 -44.36
C LEU A 430 -16.75 30.18 -45.76
N ASN A 431 -17.15 31.22 -46.51
CA ASN A 431 -17.86 31.06 -47.79
C ASN A 431 -17.10 31.50 -49.05
N VAL A 432 -15.77 31.60 -49.03
CA VAL A 432 -14.99 31.78 -50.27
C VAL A 432 -13.76 30.90 -50.30
N VAL A 433 -13.94 29.58 -50.46
CA VAL A 433 -13.02 28.74 -51.26
C VAL A 433 -13.79 27.50 -51.76
N HIS A 434 -14.30 27.57 -52.99
CA HIS A 434 -14.53 26.35 -53.77
C HIS A 434 -13.22 25.97 -54.46
N SER A 435 -12.46 25.08 -53.83
CA SER A 435 -11.45 24.26 -54.49
C SER A 435 -11.20 22.99 -53.66
N VAL A 436 -10.89 21.90 -54.36
CA VAL A 436 -10.55 20.52 -53.93
C VAL A 436 -10.20 20.38 -52.43
N PRO A 437 -10.74 19.40 -51.67
CA PRO A 437 -10.43 19.24 -50.25
C PRO A 437 -8.95 18.93 -50.07
N VAL A 438 -8.18 19.95 -49.68
CA VAL A 438 -6.78 19.80 -49.27
C VAL A 438 -6.80 19.17 -47.89
N ARG A 439 -6.30 17.94 -47.75
CA ARG A 439 -6.18 17.24 -46.47
C ARG A 439 -5.16 17.98 -45.60
N MET A 440 -5.65 18.74 -44.62
CA MET A 440 -4.82 19.47 -43.66
C MET A 440 -4.30 18.55 -42.57
N ASP A 441 -3.11 18.84 -42.04
CA ASP A 441 -2.57 18.14 -40.88
C ASP A 441 -3.05 18.80 -39.57
N ARG A 442 -3.21 17.98 -38.54
CA ARG A 442 -3.63 18.39 -37.18
C ARG A 442 -2.52 18.10 -36.18
N LEU A 443 -2.14 19.10 -35.38
CA LEU A 443 -1.09 19.01 -34.37
C LEU A 443 -1.67 19.08 -32.96
N LEU A 444 -1.25 18.15 -32.10
CA LEU A 444 -1.43 18.19 -30.66
C LEU A 444 -0.11 18.50 -29.96
N CYS A 445 -0.11 19.48 -29.06
CA CYS A 445 1.04 19.85 -28.23
C CYS A 445 0.71 19.67 -26.75
N LEU A 446 1.55 18.93 -26.04
CA LEU A 446 1.40 18.59 -24.63
C LEU A 446 2.54 19.17 -23.79
N ASP A 447 2.21 20.08 -22.89
CA ASP A 447 3.21 20.76 -22.06
C ASP A 447 3.85 19.83 -21.01
N GLY A 448 5.04 20.20 -20.53
CA GLY A 448 5.64 19.59 -19.35
C GLY A 448 5.00 20.08 -18.04
N GLY A 449 5.14 19.28 -16.97
CA GLY A 449 4.57 19.66 -15.67
C GLY A 449 4.57 18.59 -14.57
N GLY A 450 5.43 17.57 -14.65
CA GLY A 450 5.49 16.51 -13.63
C GLY A 450 4.15 15.77 -13.46
N ILE A 451 3.75 15.47 -12.22
CA ILE A 451 2.50 14.75 -11.92
C ILE A 451 1.24 15.48 -12.41
N LYS A 452 1.32 16.80 -12.66
CA LYS A 452 0.23 17.60 -13.23
C LYS A 452 -0.15 17.19 -14.65
N GLY A 453 0.60 16.30 -15.31
CA GLY A 453 0.12 15.64 -16.53
C GLY A 453 -1.25 14.97 -16.41
N LEU A 454 -1.69 14.65 -15.19
CA LEU A 454 -3.07 14.27 -14.91
C LEU A 454 -4.11 15.25 -15.48
N VAL A 455 -3.81 16.57 -15.48
CA VAL A 455 -4.65 17.61 -16.10
C VAL A 455 -4.75 17.40 -17.62
N LEU A 456 -3.62 17.12 -18.28
CA LEU A 456 -3.60 16.81 -19.71
C LEU A 456 -4.45 15.58 -20.02
N ILE A 457 -4.25 14.51 -19.24
CA ILE A 457 -5.00 13.26 -19.40
C ILE A 457 -6.50 13.53 -19.26
N GLN A 458 -6.92 14.32 -18.28
CA GLN A 458 -8.34 14.65 -18.06
C GLN A 458 -8.94 15.43 -19.24
N MET A 459 -8.21 16.40 -19.81
CA MET A 459 -8.64 17.11 -21.00
C MET A 459 -8.70 16.20 -22.24
N LEU A 460 -7.74 15.28 -22.39
CA LEU A 460 -7.72 14.29 -23.47
C LEU A 460 -8.90 13.31 -23.36
N ILE A 461 -9.22 12.81 -22.15
CA ILE A 461 -10.41 11.96 -21.91
C ILE A 461 -11.68 12.69 -22.36
N ALA A 462 -11.82 13.97 -22.00
CA ALA A 462 -12.98 14.75 -22.40
C ALA A 462 -13.05 14.93 -23.92
N LEU A 463 -11.92 15.18 -24.58
CA LEU A 463 -11.86 15.29 -26.04
C LEU A 463 -12.18 13.96 -26.74
N GLU A 464 -11.66 12.82 -26.25
CA GLU A 464 -12.01 11.49 -26.79
C GLU A 464 -13.50 11.20 -26.66
N ARG A 465 -14.13 11.60 -25.54
CA ARG A 465 -15.57 11.42 -25.32
C ARG A 465 -16.41 12.25 -26.28
N GLU A 466 -16.06 13.52 -26.50
CA GLU A 466 -16.78 14.38 -27.45
C GLU A 466 -16.56 13.96 -28.92
N ALA A 467 -15.36 13.51 -29.27
CA ALA A 467 -15.04 13.09 -30.64
C ALA A 467 -15.50 11.65 -30.96
N GLY A 468 -15.70 10.81 -29.94
CA GLY A 468 -16.04 9.39 -30.10
C GLY A 468 -14.93 8.55 -30.75
N ARG A 469 -13.69 9.06 -30.80
CA ARG A 469 -12.52 8.38 -31.39
C ARG A 469 -11.28 8.57 -30.50
N PRO A 470 -10.34 7.61 -30.49
CA PRO A 470 -9.10 7.73 -29.74
C PRO A 470 -8.23 8.91 -30.21
N ILE A 471 -7.50 9.56 -29.30
CA ILE A 471 -6.65 10.73 -29.63
C ILE A 471 -5.69 10.46 -30.78
N ARG A 472 -5.09 9.27 -30.84
CA ARG A 472 -4.14 8.88 -31.89
C ARG A 472 -4.70 8.98 -33.32
N GLU A 473 -6.02 8.95 -33.47
CA GLU A 473 -6.71 9.03 -34.75
C GLU A 473 -7.15 10.46 -35.11
N LEU A 474 -7.19 11.35 -34.12
CA LEU A 474 -7.62 12.74 -34.26
C LEU A 474 -6.49 13.66 -34.73
N PHE A 475 -5.23 13.27 -34.52
CA PHE A 475 -4.07 14.09 -34.82
C PHE A 475 -3.09 13.36 -35.76
N ASP A 476 -2.45 14.13 -36.63
CA ASP A 476 -1.40 13.64 -37.55
C ASP A 476 -0.01 13.82 -36.92
N TRP A 477 0.13 14.83 -36.06
CA TRP A 477 1.34 15.18 -35.33
C TRP A 477 1.08 15.32 -33.83
N ILE A 478 1.98 14.81 -32.99
CA ILE A 478 1.92 14.94 -31.54
C ILE A 478 3.29 15.39 -31.02
N ALA A 479 3.33 16.51 -30.30
CA ALA A 479 4.50 17.02 -29.62
C ALA A 479 4.31 16.97 -28.11
N GLY A 480 5.37 16.67 -27.37
CA GLY A 480 5.33 16.64 -25.92
C GLY A 480 6.65 16.98 -25.25
N THR A 481 6.57 17.62 -24.08
CA THR A 481 7.73 17.91 -23.22
C THR A 481 7.54 17.28 -21.85
N SER A 482 8.60 16.73 -21.26
CA SER A 482 8.56 16.11 -19.93
C SER A 482 7.45 15.05 -19.84
N THR A 483 6.56 15.17 -18.86
CA THR A 483 5.36 14.33 -18.77
C THR A 483 4.46 14.39 -20.02
N GLY A 484 4.32 15.55 -20.69
CA GLY A 484 3.64 15.63 -21.98
C GLY A 484 4.32 14.79 -23.06
N GLY A 485 5.65 14.64 -23.00
CA GLY A 485 6.43 13.73 -23.84
C GLY A 485 6.13 12.26 -23.55
N ILE A 486 6.05 11.88 -22.28
CA ILE A 486 5.64 10.53 -21.85
C ILE A 486 4.22 10.22 -22.37
N LEU A 487 3.29 11.18 -22.24
CA LEU A 487 1.91 11.03 -22.74
C LEU A 487 1.84 10.98 -24.26
N ALA A 488 2.61 11.79 -24.98
CA ALA A 488 2.70 11.73 -26.44
C ALA A 488 3.13 10.32 -26.90
N LEU A 489 4.15 9.75 -26.25
CA LEU A 489 4.59 8.38 -26.51
C LEU A 489 3.53 7.34 -26.13
N ALA A 490 2.76 7.55 -25.07
CA ALA A 490 1.67 6.66 -24.69
C ALA A 490 0.52 6.68 -25.72
N ILE A 491 0.17 7.86 -26.25
CA ILE A 491 -0.87 8.02 -27.26
C ILE A 491 -0.51 7.26 -28.54
N ILE A 492 0.71 7.40 -29.05
CA ILE A 492 1.11 6.73 -30.29
C ILE A 492 1.13 5.20 -30.15
N HIS A 493 1.39 4.68 -28.94
CA HIS A 493 1.31 3.25 -28.63
C HIS A 493 -0.14 2.78 -28.37
N GLY A 494 -1.14 3.66 -28.54
CA GLY A 494 -2.56 3.32 -28.39
C GLY A 494 -2.99 3.03 -26.95
N LYS A 495 -2.28 3.58 -25.95
CA LYS A 495 -2.64 3.42 -24.54
C LYS A 495 -3.92 4.20 -24.25
N ASN A 496 -4.84 3.60 -23.50
CA ASN A 496 -6.11 4.22 -23.11
C ASN A 496 -5.87 5.36 -22.08
N MET A 497 -6.54 6.50 -22.24
CA MET A 497 -6.34 7.67 -21.37
C MET A 497 -6.82 7.44 -19.92
N GLU A 498 -7.93 6.72 -19.71
CA GLU A 498 -8.41 6.37 -18.36
C GLU A 498 -7.42 5.44 -17.64
N TYR A 499 -6.84 4.48 -18.38
CA TYR A 499 -5.74 3.65 -17.88
C TYR A 499 -4.54 4.51 -17.46
N LEU A 500 -4.12 5.46 -18.31
CA LEU A 500 -2.98 6.35 -18.01
C LEU A 500 -3.24 7.22 -16.78
N ARG A 501 -4.47 7.71 -16.58
CA ARG A 501 -4.82 8.45 -15.35
C ARG A 501 -4.56 7.59 -14.11
N CYS A 502 -5.11 6.38 -14.08
CA CYS A 502 -4.92 5.44 -12.99
C CYS A 502 -3.44 5.07 -12.79
N LEU A 503 -2.72 4.89 -13.90
CA LEU A 503 -1.30 4.59 -13.91
C LEU A 503 -0.45 5.70 -13.27
N TYR A 504 -0.75 6.98 -13.54
CA TYR A 504 -0.04 8.12 -12.94
C TYR A 504 -0.23 8.17 -11.41
N PHE A 505 -1.45 7.89 -10.93
CA PHE A 505 -1.71 7.77 -9.49
C PHE A 505 -0.94 6.59 -8.84
N ARG A 506 -0.74 5.49 -9.56
CA ARG A 506 0.09 4.37 -9.06
C ARG A 506 1.59 4.69 -9.14
N MET A 507 2.01 5.38 -10.19
CA MET A 507 3.41 5.71 -10.46
C MET A 507 3.96 6.72 -9.46
N LYS A 508 3.20 7.77 -9.09
CA LYS A 508 3.67 8.81 -8.15
C LYS A 508 4.19 8.21 -6.83
N GLU A 509 3.51 7.16 -6.37
CA GLU A 509 3.82 6.42 -5.14
C GLU A 509 5.09 5.57 -5.25
N GLN A 510 5.52 5.24 -6.46
CA GLN A 510 6.70 4.43 -6.71
C GLN A 510 7.91 5.31 -7.04
N VAL A 511 7.68 6.38 -7.79
CA VAL A 511 8.71 7.26 -8.35
C VAL A 511 9.14 8.35 -7.37
N PHE A 512 8.22 8.98 -6.64
CA PHE A 512 8.53 10.08 -5.72
C PHE A 512 8.76 9.59 -4.28
N LYS A 513 9.63 8.59 -4.14
CA LYS A 513 10.00 8.02 -2.83
C LYS A 513 11.39 8.49 -2.39
N GLY A 514 11.48 8.97 -1.16
CA GLY A 514 12.74 9.43 -0.56
C GLY A 514 12.98 10.92 -0.74
N SER A 515 14.25 11.33 -0.66
CA SER A 515 14.69 12.73 -0.80
C SER A 515 15.18 13.02 -2.21
N ARG A 516 14.95 14.25 -2.68
CA ARG A 516 15.49 14.72 -3.97
C ARG A 516 17.03 14.78 -3.97
N PRO A 517 17.70 14.46 -5.09
CA PRO A 517 17.12 13.91 -6.32
C PRO A 517 16.70 12.44 -6.13
N TYR A 518 15.55 12.06 -6.69
CA TYR A 518 15.00 10.72 -6.61
C TYR A 518 15.85 9.69 -7.37
N GLU A 519 15.80 8.43 -6.91
CA GLU A 519 16.37 7.31 -7.65
C GLU A 519 15.68 7.17 -9.01
N SER A 520 16.47 6.94 -10.07
CA SER A 520 15.93 6.86 -11.43
C SER A 520 15.36 5.48 -11.77
N ALA A 521 15.75 4.43 -11.03
CA ALA A 521 15.37 3.05 -11.31
C ALA A 521 13.84 2.83 -11.34
N PRO A 522 13.02 3.34 -10.38
CA PRO A 522 11.57 3.15 -10.44
C PRO A 522 10.92 3.78 -11.68
N LEU A 523 11.36 4.97 -12.08
CA LEU A 523 10.85 5.64 -13.28
C LEU A 523 11.30 4.90 -14.55
N GLU A 524 12.54 4.42 -14.61
CA GLU A 524 13.03 3.66 -15.75
C GLU A 524 12.33 2.31 -15.91
N GLU A 525 12.12 1.57 -14.83
CA GLU A 525 11.38 0.30 -14.83
C GLU A 525 9.92 0.50 -15.24
N PHE A 526 9.30 1.57 -14.76
CA PHE A 526 7.97 2.01 -15.19
C PHE A 526 7.91 2.23 -16.71
N LEU A 527 8.83 3.05 -17.25
CA LEU A 527 8.85 3.37 -18.67
C LEU A 527 9.14 2.13 -19.53
N LYS A 528 10.03 1.24 -19.07
CA LYS A 528 10.32 -0.04 -19.74
C LYS A 528 9.11 -0.98 -19.74
N THR A 529 8.38 -1.05 -18.64
CA THR A 529 7.17 -1.88 -18.53
C THR A 529 6.08 -1.37 -19.47
N GLU A 530 5.90 -0.05 -19.55
CA GLU A 530 4.83 0.54 -20.35
C GLU A 530 5.11 0.59 -21.84
N PHE A 531 6.35 0.91 -22.24
CA PHE A 531 6.73 1.07 -23.64
C PHE A 531 7.45 -0.14 -24.22
N GLY A 532 7.91 -1.08 -23.39
CA GLY A 532 8.80 -2.18 -23.79
C GLY A 532 10.27 -1.77 -23.75
N GLU A 533 11.13 -2.67 -23.27
CA GLU A 533 12.56 -2.39 -23.09
C GLU A 533 13.31 -2.19 -24.41
N ASN A 534 12.89 -2.88 -25.47
CA ASN A 534 13.55 -2.90 -26.78
C ASN A 534 12.77 -2.15 -27.87
N THR A 535 11.66 -1.51 -27.52
CA THR A 535 10.82 -0.78 -28.48
C THR A 535 11.54 0.49 -28.94
N LYS A 536 11.66 0.64 -30.25
CA LYS A 536 12.33 1.75 -30.91
C LYS A 536 11.31 2.82 -31.33
N MET A 537 11.78 4.06 -31.45
CA MET A 537 10.92 5.18 -31.86
C MET A 537 10.25 4.92 -33.21
N THR A 538 10.96 4.31 -34.17
CA THR A 538 10.45 4.02 -35.52
C THR A 538 9.48 2.83 -35.60
N ASP A 539 9.26 2.09 -34.51
CA ASP A 539 8.33 0.95 -34.50
C ASP A 539 6.87 1.40 -34.68
N VAL A 540 6.57 2.67 -34.36
CA VAL A 540 5.29 3.32 -34.65
C VAL A 540 5.52 4.42 -35.67
N GLN A 541 4.90 4.32 -36.85
CA GLN A 541 5.09 5.31 -37.93
C GLN A 541 4.05 6.44 -37.94
N TYR A 542 2.89 6.22 -37.32
CA TYR A 542 1.80 7.19 -37.31
C TYR A 542 1.03 7.13 -35.97
N PRO A 543 0.66 8.28 -35.37
CA PRO A 543 0.98 9.64 -35.81
C PRO A 543 2.47 9.97 -35.63
N ARG A 544 2.92 11.06 -36.25
CA ARG A 544 4.31 11.52 -36.12
C ARG A 544 4.50 12.15 -34.74
N VAL A 545 5.54 11.76 -34.02
CA VAL A 545 5.78 12.20 -32.64
C VAL A 545 7.06 13.02 -32.51
N MET A 546 7.01 14.05 -31.65
CA MET A 546 8.13 14.91 -31.29
C MET A 546 8.23 14.99 -29.77
N VAL A 547 9.37 14.59 -29.20
CA VAL A 547 9.59 14.65 -27.75
C VAL A 547 10.82 15.48 -27.45
N THR A 548 10.66 16.56 -26.69
CA THR A 548 11.74 17.54 -26.45
C THR A 548 12.67 17.11 -25.31
N SER A 549 13.94 17.50 -25.39
CA SER A 549 14.95 17.35 -24.35
C SER A 549 16.09 18.34 -24.57
N VAL A 550 16.87 18.64 -23.53
CA VAL A 550 18.04 19.53 -23.65
C VAL A 550 19.33 18.72 -23.68
N LEU A 551 20.15 18.93 -24.70
CA LEU A 551 21.53 18.45 -24.77
C LEU A 551 22.41 19.31 -23.87
N ALA A 552 22.83 18.72 -22.76
CA ALA A 552 23.61 19.38 -21.71
C ALA A 552 25.10 19.00 -21.74
N ASP A 553 25.55 18.19 -22.70
CA ASP A 553 26.98 17.89 -22.93
C ASP A 553 27.75 19.04 -23.60
N ARG A 554 27.09 20.17 -23.87
CA ARG A 554 27.59 21.32 -24.61
C ARG A 554 27.14 22.62 -23.96
N HIS A 555 27.91 23.68 -24.18
CA HIS A 555 27.56 25.04 -23.77
C HIS A 555 27.73 26.00 -24.95
N PRO A 556 26.69 26.75 -25.36
CA PRO A 556 25.32 26.74 -24.80
C PRO A 556 24.60 25.39 -25.03
N GLY A 557 23.68 25.04 -24.14
CA GLY A 557 22.87 23.82 -24.29
C GLY A 557 21.91 23.94 -25.47
N GLU A 558 21.64 22.82 -26.15
CA GLU A 558 20.84 22.80 -27.39
C GLU A 558 19.54 22.00 -27.21
N LEU A 559 18.48 22.41 -27.90
CA LEU A 559 17.24 21.65 -27.96
C LEU A 559 17.42 20.41 -28.85
N HIS A 560 17.11 19.25 -28.31
CA HIS A 560 17.00 18.01 -29.05
C HIS A 560 15.54 17.55 -29.09
N ILE A 561 15.12 17.01 -30.24
CA ILE A 561 13.77 16.47 -30.42
C ILE A 561 13.94 15.00 -30.82
N PHE A 562 13.48 14.10 -29.96
CA PHE A 562 13.33 12.69 -30.31
C PHE A 562 12.11 12.51 -31.21
N ARG A 563 12.26 11.74 -32.29
CA ARG A 563 11.27 11.60 -33.37
C ARG A 563 11.10 10.14 -33.76
N ASN A 564 9.95 9.79 -34.32
CA ASN A 564 9.71 8.49 -34.98
C ASN A 564 9.85 8.54 -36.50
N TYR A 565 10.24 9.68 -37.05
CA TYR A 565 10.45 9.90 -38.48
C TYR A 565 11.82 10.52 -38.73
N ASP A 566 12.34 10.32 -39.93
CA ASP A 566 13.62 10.91 -40.33
C ASP A 566 13.44 12.36 -40.77
N LEU A 567 14.32 13.23 -40.24
CA LEU A 567 14.57 14.52 -40.84
C LEU A 567 15.58 14.35 -41.97
N PRO A 568 15.30 14.79 -43.20
CA PRO A 568 16.11 14.35 -44.32
C PRO A 568 17.44 15.09 -44.48
N ASP A 569 17.65 16.23 -43.82
CA ASP A 569 18.93 16.93 -43.74
C ASP A 569 19.18 17.42 -42.30
N PRO A 570 20.38 17.21 -41.72
CA PRO A 570 20.75 17.82 -40.45
C PRO A 570 20.81 19.34 -40.62
N ARG A 571 20.28 20.09 -39.64
CA ARG A 571 20.49 21.55 -39.59
C ARG A 571 21.99 21.83 -39.63
N GLU A 572 22.38 22.90 -40.33
CA GLU A 572 23.68 23.49 -40.07
C GLU A 572 23.79 23.76 -38.55
N PRO A 573 24.88 23.32 -37.90
CA PRO A 573 25.01 23.49 -36.47
C PRO A 573 24.92 24.99 -36.16
N PRO A 574 24.08 25.40 -35.19
CA PRO A 574 23.86 26.81 -34.87
C PRO A 574 25.14 27.49 -34.37
N TYR A 575 26.14 26.71 -33.96
CA TYR A 575 27.41 27.15 -33.45
C TYR A 575 28.57 26.46 -34.17
N ALA A 576 29.63 27.22 -34.44
CA ALA A 576 30.92 26.65 -34.81
C ALA A 576 31.50 25.92 -33.59
N SER A 577 31.63 24.59 -33.68
CA SER A 577 32.17 23.80 -32.57
C SER A 577 33.69 23.67 -32.67
N THR A 578 34.39 23.97 -31.58
CA THR A 578 35.80 23.61 -31.38
C THR A 578 35.96 22.26 -30.68
N ALA A 579 34.88 21.70 -30.15
CA ALA A 579 34.85 20.43 -29.43
C ALA A 579 34.24 19.31 -30.28
N THR A 580 34.66 18.08 -30.04
CA THR A 580 34.06 16.88 -30.65
C THR A 580 33.00 16.31 -29.71
N PHE A 581 31.74 16.34 -30.12
CA PHE A 581 30.62 15.75 -29.37
C PHE A 581 30.29 14.35 -29.89
N GLN A 582 29.69 13.52 -29.04
CA GLN A 582 29.15 12.24 -29.49
C GLN A 582 28.03 12.46 -30.53
N PRO A 583 27.94 11.65 -31.59
CA PRO A 583 26.89 11.78 -32.59
C PRO A 583 25.50 11.61 -31.95
N LEU A 584 24.49 12.22 -32.55
CA LEU A 584 23.09 12.00 -32.15
C LEU A 584 22.66 10.59 -32.54
N ILE A 585 21.87 9.95 -31.68
CA ILE A 585 21.29 8.63 -31.96
C ILE A 585 20.22 8.82 -33.03
N THR A 586 20.22 7.97 -34.04
CA THR A 586 19.23 8.01 -35.11
C THR A 586 17.87 7.49 -34.60
N PRO A 587 16.74 7.90 -35.19
CA PRO A 587 15.42 7.41 -34.79
C PRO A 587 15.31 5.87 -34.75
N GLN A 588 16.01 5.17 -35.66
CA GLN A 588 16.01 3.70 -35.78
C GLN A 588 16.75 2.98 -34.65
N GLU A 589 17.61 3.69 -33.93
CA GLU A 589 18.38 3.18 -32.79
C GLU A 589 17.85 3.69 -31.45
N GLN A 590 17.06 4.76 -31.46
CA GLN A 590 16.53 5.39 -30.27
C GLN A 590 15.40 4.57 -29.65
N LEU A 591 15.58 4.16 -28.39
CA LEU A 591 14.55 3.47 -27.60
C LEU A 591 13.51 4.47 -27.06
N VAL A 592 12.24 4.06 -27.08
CA VAL A 592 11.09 4.86 -26.63
C VAL A 592 11.22 5.24 -25.16
N TRP A 593 11.45 4.26 -24.29
CA TRP A 593 11.55 4.50 -22.84
C TRP A 593 12.72 5.43 -22.48
N ARG A 594 13.83 5.38 -23.24
CA ARG A 594 14.96 6.30 -23.06
C ARG A 594 14.60 7.71 -23.47
N ALA A 595 13.93 7.91 -24.61
CA ALA A 595 13.48 9.22 -25.04
C ALA A 595 12.52 9.84 -24.00
N ALA A 596 11.58 9.04 -23.49
CA ALA A 596 10.68 9.43 -22.41
C ALA A 596 11.43 9.87 -21.14
N ARG A 597 12.43 9.06 -20.71
CA ARG A 597 13.22 9.35 -19.50
C ARG A 597 14.11 10.59 -19.65
N CYS A 598 14.70 10.80 -20.82
CA CYS A 598 15.48 12.00 -21.16
C CYS A 598 14.60 13.25 -21.10
N SER A 599 13.40 13.19 -21.69
CA SER A 599 12.46 14.31 -21.70
C SER A 599 11.96 14.66 -20.31
N GLY A 600 11.70 13.67 -19.44
CA GLY A 600 11.23 13.88 -18.06
C GLY A 600 12.32 14.07 -17.00
N ALA A 601 13.59 14.29 -17.38
CA ALA A 601 14.72 14.39 -16.46
C ALA A 601 14.80 15.76 -15.76
N ALA A 602 13.74 16.16 -15.04
CA ALA A 602 13.62 17.48 -14.44
C ALA A 602 14.79 17.77 -13.48
N PRO A 603 15.57 18.85 -13.70
CA PRO A 603 16.67 19.23 -12.83
C PRO A 603 16.20 19.38 -11.38
N THR A 604 17.05 19.04 -10.41
CA THR A 604 16.75 18.95 -8.96
C THR A 604 15.84 17.79 -8.55
N TYR A 605 14.99 17.26 -9.42
CA TYR A 605 14.11 16.11 -9.12
C TYR A 605 14.78 14.79 -9.50
N PHE A 606 15.35 14.71 -10.70
CA PHE A 606 16.02 13.51 -11.20
C PHE A 606 17.43 13.82 -11.65
N ARG A 607 18.29 12.80 -11.62
CA ARG A 607 19.60 12.89 -12.26
C ARG A 607 19.46 12.92 -13.78
N PRO A 608 20.38 13.60 -14.50
CA PRO A 608 20.43 13.58 -15.96
C PRO A 608 20.55 12.16 -16.49
N MET A 609 19.96 11.89 -17.66
CA MET A 609 20.13 10.62 -18.34
C MET A 609 21.21 10.76 -19.40
N GLY A 610 22.44 10.35 -19.06
CA GLY A 610 23.60 10.58 -19.91
C GLY A 610 23.82 12.08 -20.12
N ARG A 611 23.64 12.54 -21.36
CA ARG A 611 23.82 13.94 -21.78
C ARG A 611 22.54 14.77 -21.83
N PHE A 612 21.41 14.20 -21.43
CA PHE A 612 20.10 14.80 -21.62
C PHE A 612 19.49 15.30 -20.29
N LEU A 613 18.89 16.48 -20.35
CA LEU A 613 18.05 17.09 -19.32
C LEU A 613 16.61 17.25 -19.83
N ASP A 614 15.69 17.55 -18.91
CA ASP A 614 14.30 17.84 -19.25
C ASP A 614 14.16 18.93 -20.31
N GLY A 615 13.28 18.69 -21.29
CA GLY A 615 12.97 19.65 -22.34
C GLY A 615 12.34 20.94 -21.82
N GLY A 616 11.78 20.92 -20.61
CA GLY A 616 11.15 22.05 -19.94
C GLY A 616 12.07 23.27 -19.76
N LEU A 617 13.39 23.09 -19.78
CA LEU A 617 14.35 24.19 -19.70
C LEU A 617 14.39 25.08 -20.95
N LEU A 618 14.04 24.55 -22.13
CA LEU A 618 14.10 25.28 -23.40
C LEU A 618 12.75 25.34 -24.14
N ALA A 619 11.93 24.29 -24.01
CA ALA A 619 10.70 24.10 -24.78
C ALA A 619 9.60 23.47 -23.92
N ASN A 620 9.28 24.03 -22.74
CA ASN A 620 8.28 23.43 -21.84
C ASN A 620 6.88 23.33 -22.48
N ASN A 621 6.52 24.34 -23.28
CA ASN A 621 5.43 24.27 -24.23
C ASN A 621 6.03 24.04 -25.63
N PRO A 622 5.89 22.83 -26.22
CA PRO A 622 6.58 22.48 -27.45
C PRO A 622 5.93 23.08 -28.72
N THR A 623 4.91 23.94 -28.59
CA THR A 623 4.08 24.36 -29.73
C THR A 623 4.88 25.10 -30.81
N LEU A 624 5.71 26.07 -30.43
CA LEU A 624 6.50 26.83 -31.40
C LEU A 624 7.57 25.95 -32.06
N ASP A 625 8.21 25.09 -31.28
CA ASP A 625 9.22 24.15 -31.78
C ASP A 625 8.61 23.12 -32.73
N ALA A 626 7.42 22.60 -32.41
CA ALA A 626 6.69 21.65 -33.24
C ALA A 626 6.23 22.26 -34.57
N ILE A 627 5.70 23.49 -34.56
CA ILE A 627 5.32 24.19 -35.82
C ILE A 627 6.57 24.44 -36.67
N THR A 628 7.69 24.83 -36.04
CA THR A 628 8.98 25.05 -36.71
C THR A 628 9.48 23.75 -37.35
N GLU A 629 9.39 22.65 -36.63
CA GLU A 629 9.78 21.31 -37.06
C GLU A 629 8.92 20.80 -38.23
N ILE A 630 7.59 20.96 -38.17
CA ILE A 630 6.68 20.60 -39.26
C ILE A 630 6.97 21.43 -40.51
N HIS A 631 7.20 22.74 -40.35
CA HIS A 631 7.57 23.59 -41.47
C HIS A 631 8.87 23.11 -42.14
N GLN A 632 9.88 22.73 -41.35
CA GLN A 632 11.14 22.20 -41.87
C GLN A 632 10.93 20.86 -42.59
N HIS A 633 10.16 19.94 -42.02
CA HIS A 633 9.80 18.69 -42.66
C HIS A 633 9.14 18.91 -44.03
N ASN A 634 8.15 19.78 -44.09
CA ASN A 634 7.45 20.14 -45.33
C ASN A 634 8.39 20.79 -46.36
N LYS A 635 9.30 21.67 -45.91
CA LYS A 635 10.30 22.29 -46.78
C LYS A 635 11.23 21.24 -47.40
N THR A 636 11.65 20.24 -46.64
CA THR A 636 12.52 19.18 -47.16
C THR A 636 11.79 18.22 -48.09
N LEU A 637 10.52 17.91 -47.83
CA LEU A 637 9.67 17.14 -48.77
C LEU A 637 9.56 17.88 -50.11
N ASN A 638 9.33 19.19 -50.09
CA ASN A 638 9.33 20.03 -51.29
C ASN A 638 10.67 19.98 -52.04
N ALA A 639 11.79 20.09 -51.32
CA ALA A 639 13.13 20.05 -51.92
C ALA A 639 13.43 18.70 -52.60
N LYS A 640 12.87 17.60 -52.10
CA LYS A 640 12.98 16.25 -52.68
C LYS A 640 12.01 15.97 -53.83
N GLY A 641 11.17 16.94 -54.21
CA GLY A 641 10.15 16.77 -55.25
C GLY A 641 8.93 15.97 -54.80
N LEU A 642 8.76 15.73 -53.50
CA LEU A 642 7.62 15.01 -52.91
C LEU A 642 6.48 15.97 -52.53
N GLN A 643 6.12 16.89 -53.44
CA GLN A 643 5.11 17.94 -53.18
C GLN A 643 3.73 17.38 -52.84
N GLN A 644 3.40 16.19 -53.36
CA GLN A 644 2.15 15.49 -53.08
C GLN A 644 1.98 15.04 -51.61
N ASP A 645 3.10 14.89 -50.88
CA ASP A 645 3.10 14.47 -49.47
C ASP A 645 3.09 15.67 -48.50
N VAL A 646 3.25 16.89 -49.02
CA VAL A 646 3.22 18.11 -48.21
C VAL A 646 1.80 18.49 -47.88
N LYS A 647 1.53 18.63 -46.58
CA LYS A 647 0.24 19.07 -46.07
C LYS A 647 0.38 20.33 -45.25
N LYS A 648 -0.52 21.28 -45.48
CA LYS A 648 -0.61 22.49 -44.66
C LYS A 648 -1.19 22.12 -43.29
N LEU A 649 -0.65 22.73 -42.24
CA LEU A 649 -1.17 22.60 -40.89
C LEU A 649 -2.49 23.36 -40.79
N GLY A 650 -3.57 22.68 -40.43
CA GLY A 650 -4.90 23.29 -40.33
C GLY A 650 -5.29 23.64 -38.90
N VAL A 651 -4.91 22.79 -37.94
CA VAL A 651 -5.30 22.93 -36.53
C VAL A 651 -4.13 22.63 -35.61
N VAL A 652 -3.97 23.46 -34.59
CA VAL A 652 -3.03 23.27 -33.48
C VAL A 652 -3.80 23.31 -32.17
N VAL A 653 -3.72 22.22 -31.40
CA VAL A 653 -4.28 22.12 -30.06
C VAL A 653 -3.13 22.06 -29.06
N SER A 654 -2.98 23.08 -28.22
CA SER A 654 -1.99 23.13 -27.14
C SER A 654 -2.68 22.94 -25.80
N LEU A 655 -2.24 21.92 -25.04
CA LEU A 655 -2.78 21.55 -23.74
C LEU A 655 -1.76 21.84 -22.63
N GLY A 656 -2.18 22.61 -21.63
CA GLY A 656 -1.36 22.99 -20.47
C GLY A 656 -1.65 22.17 -19.21
N THR A 657 -0.65 22.07 -18.33
CA THR A 657 -0.74 21.32 -17.07
C THR A 657 -1.40 22.10 -15.92
N GLY A 658 -2.12 23.18 -16.24
CA GLY A 658 -2.82 24.04 -15.30
C GLY A 658 -2.00 25.25 -14.84
N LYS A 659 -2.69 26.37 -14.64
CA LYS A 659 -2.11 27.66 -14.25
C LYS A 659 -2.19 27.82 -12.73
N PRO A 660 -1.07 28.10 -12.04
CA PRO A 660 -1.12 28.44 -10.62
C PRO A 660 -1.86 29.77 -10.40
N PRO A 661 -2.39 30.03 -9.19
CA PRO A 661 -2.92 31.34 -8.85
C PRO A 661 -1.82 32.40 -8.85
N GLN A 662 -2.18 33.65 -9.17
CA GLN A 662 -1.22 34.75 -9.13
C GLN A 662 -1.03 35.23 -7.69
N GLU A 663 0.22 35.23 -7.22
CA GLU A 663 0.58 35.67 -5.87
C GLU A 663 1.40 36.98 -5.90
N VAL A 664 1.30 37.77 -4.81
CA VAL A 664 2.04 39.01 -4.66
C VAL A 664 3.45 38.71 -4.15
N VAL A 665 4.48 39.07 -4.91
CA VAL A 665 5.88 38.98 -4.47
C VAL A 665 6.28 40.28 -3.78
N THR A 666 6.50 40.23 -2.45
CA THR A 666 6.68 41.44 -1.62
C THR A 666 8.11 42.00 -1.61
N SER A 667 9.13 41.26 -2.06
CA SER A 667 10.51 41.77 -2.15
C SER A 667 11.40 40.92 -3.07
N VAL A 668 11.99 41.54 -4.09
CA VAL A 668 13.08 40.98 -4.91
C VAL A 668 14.32 41.87 -4.75
N ASP A 669 14.64 42.23 -3.50
CA ASP A 669 15.78 43.08 -3.20
C ASP A 669 17.05 42.23 -3.01
N VAL A 670 17.98 42.33 -3.96
CA VAL A 670 19.25 41.61 -3.99
C VAL A 670 20.42 42.61 -3.92
N PHE A 671 20.37 43.58 -3.01
CA PHE A 671 21.54 44.43 -2.73
C PHE A 671 22.58 43.73 -1.83
N ARG A 672 23.85 44.12 -2.01
CA ARG A 672 25.00 43.66 -1.22
C ARG A 672 24.83 44.11 0.24
N PRO A 673 24.70 43.20 1.21
CA PRO A 673 24.31 43.55 2.57
C PRO A 673 25.43 44.29 3.32
N THR A 674 25.08 45.34 4.06
CA THR A 674 26.01 46.07 4.95
C THR A 674 25.86 45.70 6.42
N ASN A 675 24.85 44.90 6.80
CA ASN A 675 24.58 44.48 8.17
C ASN A 675 23.99 43.04 8.23
N PRO A 676 24.28 42.20 9.24
CA PRO A 676 23.72 40.85 9.43
C PRO A 676 22.19 40.67 9.25
N LEU A 677 21.34 41.63 9.66
CA LEU A 677 19.89 41.53 9.44
C LEU A 677 19.51 41.68 7.95
N GLN A 678 20.26 42.48 7.19
CA GLN A 678 20.09 42.57 5.74
C GLN A 678 20.62 41.34 5.02
N LEU A 679 21.66 40.68 5.56
CA LEU A 679 22.19 39.43 5.03
C LEU A 679 21.10 38.36 4.90
N ALA A 680 20.28 38.18 5.95
CA ALA A 680 19.14 37.25 5.93
C ALA A 680 18.09 37.63 4.87
N LYS A 681 17.78 38.93 4.71
CA LYS A 681 16.87 39.41 3.66
C LYS A 681 17.44 39.20 2.25
N THR A 682 18.74 39.41 2.05
CA THR A 682 19.42 39.14 0.77
C THR A 682 19.41 37.65 0.46
N PHE A 683 19.62 36.75 1.44
CA PHE A 683 19.54 35.31 1.21
C PHE A 683 18.14 34.85 0.77
N VAL A 684 17.09 35.40 1.39
CA VAL A 684 15.71 35.16 0.96
C VAL A 684 15.49 35.75 -0.45
N GLY A 685 15.93 36.98 -0.71
CA GLY A 685 15.82 37.62 -2.02
C GLY A 685 16.54 36.88 -3.16
N VAL A 686 17.74 36.34 -2.91
CA VAL A 686 18.49 35.52 -3.88
C VAL A 686 17.76 34.22 -4.18
N LYS A 687 17.16 33.58 -3.16
CA LYS A 687 16.39 32.34 -3.34
C LYS A 687 15.12 32.59 -4.16
N GLU A 688 14.36 33.64 -3.84
CA GLU A 688 13.15 34.00 -4.59
C GLU A 688 13.47 34.41 -6.02
N LEU A 689 14.55 35.18 -6.26
CA LEU A 689 15.03 35.50 -7.60
C LEU A 689 15.43 34.24 -8.38
N GLY A 690 16.12 33.30 -7.72
CA GLY A 690 16.47 32.00 -8.31
C GLY A 690 15.24 31.18 -8.72
N LYS A 691 14.21 31.12 -7.86
CA LYS A 691 12.92 30.49 -8.18
C LYS A 691 12.28 31.17 -9.40
N MET A 692 12.20 32.50 -9.38
CA MET A 692 11.62 33.29 -10.48
C MET A 692 12.34 33.07 -11.81
N LEU A 693 13.67 32.93 -11.82
CA LEU A 693 14.42 32.61 -13.05
C LEU A 693 14.06 31.23 -13.60
N VAL A 694 13.95 30.22 -12.72
CA VAL A 694 13.53 28.87 -13.13
C VAL A 694 12.09 28.90 -13.65
N ASP A 695 11.19 29.62 -12.98
CA ASP A 695 9.79 29.77 -13.39
C ASP A 695 9.70 30.44 -14.76
N CYS A 696 10.46 31.51 -15.01
CA CYS A 696 10.53 32.17 -16.32
C CYS A 696 11.08 31.25 -17.42
N CYS A 697 12.11 30.44 -17.13
CA CYS A 697 12.69 29.50 -18.10
C CYS A 697 11.75 28.33 -18.41
N THR A 698 10.91 27.95 -17.46
CA THR A 698 10.02 26.79 -17.57
C THR A 698 8.55 27.18 -17.76
N ASP A 699 8.24 28.46 -17.96
CA ASP A 699 6.87 28.91 -18.21
C ASP A 699 6.33 28.28 -19.51
N SER A 700 5.19 27.63 -19.38
CA SER A 700 4.48 26.97 -20.49
C SER A 700 3.25 27.74 -20.94
N ASP A 701 2.85 28.76 -20.19
CA ASP A 701 1.78 29.68 -20.52
C ASP A 701 2.38 31.07 -20.85
N GLY A 702 1.57 32.14 -20.80
CA GLY A 702 2.03 33.50 -21.05
C GLY A 702 2.51 33.75 -22.48
N CYS A 703 3.70 34.37 -22.62
CA CYS A 703 4.23 34.85 -23.90
C CYS A 703 4.33 33.78 -24.98
N THR A 704 4.65 32.53 -24.61
CA THR A 704 4.80 31.43 -25.56
C THR A 704 3.47 31.11 -26.26
N VAL A 705 2.36 31.16 -25.51
CA VAL A 705 1.00 30.97 -26.04
C VAL A 705 0.60 32.10 -26.97
N ASP A 706 0.91 33.35 -26.62
CA ASP A 706 0.56 34.51 -27.44
C ASP A 706 1.34 34.53 -28.75
N ARG A 707 2.63 34.19 -28.70
CA ARG A 707 3.45 33.98 -29.90
C ARG A 707 2.86 32.88 -30.77
N ALA A 708 2.59 31.70 -30.20
CA ALA A 708 2.04 30.58 -30.96
C ALA A 708 0.71 30.95 -31.64
N ARG A 709 -0.18 31.65 -30.92
CA ARG A 709 -1.46 32.15 -31.47
C ARG A 709 -1.23 33.09 -32.65
N ALA A 710 -0.43 34.13 -32.48
CA ALA A 710 -0.18 35.12 -33.52
C ALA A 710 0.46 34.50 -34.78
N TRP A 711 1.41 33.58 -34.60
CA TRP A 711 2.03 32.87 -35.73
C TRP A 711 1.04 31.93 -36.43
N CYS A 712 0.17 31.23 -35.69
CA CYS A 712 -0.87 30.40 -36.29
C CYS A 712 -1.88 31.24 -37.09
N GLU A 713 -2.31 32.37 -36.56
CA GLU A 713 -3.18 33.33 -37.26
C GLU A 713 -2.54 33.82 -38.57
N MET A 714 -1.23 34.08 -38.56
CA MET A 714 -0.49 34.53 -39.76
C MET A 714 -0.46 33.47 -40.88
N VAL A 715 -0.55 32.19 -40.56
CA VAL A 715 -0.51 31.08 -41.55
C VAL A 715 -1.88 30.43 -41.80
N ASP A 716 -2.96 31.07 -41.35
CA ASP A 716 -4.34 30.56 -41.37
C ASP A 716 -4.49 29.17 -40.72
N THR A 717 -3.80 28.95 -39.60
CA THR A 717 -3.94 27.76 -38.77
C THR A 717 -4.81 28.08 -37.57
N ILE A 718 -5.81 27.24 -37.29
CA ILE A 718 -6.67 27.40 -36.11
C ILE A 718 -5.89 26.99 -34.86
N TYR A 719 -5.76 27.88 -33.88
CA TYR A 719 -5.04 27.62 -32.63
C TYR A 719 -5.99 27.56 -31.43
N HIS A 720 -5.99 26.43 -30.71
CA HIS A 720 -6.70 26.25 -29.45
C HIS A 720 -5.72 26.01 -28.30
N ARG A 721 -5.75 26.88 -27.29
CA ARG A 721 -5.06 26.68 -26.00
C ARG A 721 -6.07 26.30 -24.92
N LEU A 722 -5.88 25.15 -24.29
CA LEU A 722 -6.65 24.73 -23.12
C LEU A 722 -5.70 24.54 -21.93
N SER A 723 -5.94 25.26 -20.85
CA SER A 723 -5.16 25.19 -19.61
C SER A 723 -6.02 25.75 -18.47
N PRO A 724 -6.47 24.91 -17.51
CA PRO A 724 -7.38 25.34 -16.44
C PRO A 724 -6.66 26.23 -15.43
N GLN A 725 -7.40 27.15 -14.80
CA GLN A 725 -6.92 27.90 -13.65
C GLN A 725 -7.05 27.03 -12.39
N LEU A 726 -5.94 26.82 -11.69
CA LEU A 726 -5.92 26.06 -10.44
C LEU A 726 -6.11 27.00 -9.24
N SER A 727 -6.72 26.50 -8.18
CA SER A 727 -6.94 27.25 -6.93
C SER A 727 -5.70 27.38 -6.05
N GLN A 728 -4.73 26.49 -6.22
CA GLN A 728 -3.48 26.45 -5.44
C GLN A 728 -2.29 26.05 -6.33
N GLU A 729 -1.08 26.36 -5.88
CA GLU A 729 0.16 25.84 -6.49
C GLU A 729 0.25 24.33 -6.23
N VAL A 730 0.26 23.53 -7.30
CA VAL A 730 0.49 22.07 -7.24
C VAL A 730 1.92 21.79 -7.69
N MET A 731 2.69 21.13 -6.83
CA MET A 731 4.10 20.82 -7.08
C MET A 731 4.25 19.71 -8.14
N LEU A 732 5.41 19.65 -8.79
CA LEU A 732 5.71 18.68 -9.86
C LEU A 732 5.73 17.22 -9.38
N ASP A 733 5.96 16.99 -8.08
CA ASP A 733 6.07 15.71 -7.40
C ASP A 733 5.01 15.54 -6.30
N GLU A 734 3.87 16.22 -6.43
CA GLU A 734 2.75 16.07 -5.49
C GLU A 734 2.27 14.60 -5.42
N VAL A 735 2.10 14.11 -4.18
CA VAL A 735 1.69 12.73 -3.89
C VAL A 735 0.36 12.65 -3.14
N SER A 736 -0.19 13.75 -2.65
CA SER A 736 -1.50 13.75 -1.98
C SER A 736 -2.64 13.47 -2.97
N ASP A 737 -3.36 12.37 -2.75
CA ASP A 737 -4.53 12.02 -3.56
C ASP A 737 -5.61 13.11 -3.49
N THR A 738 -5.82 13.71 -2.32
CA THR A 738 -6.78 14.81 -2.13
C THR A 738 -6.44 16.03 -2.99
N VAL A 739 -5.16 16.46 -3.00
CA VAL A 739 -4.72 17.61 -3.81
C VAL A 739 -4.89 17.31 -5.31
N LEU A 740 -4.45 16.13 -5.75
CA LEU A 740 -4.53 15.74 -7.15
C LEU A 740 -5.99 15.57 -7.62
N VAL A 741 -6.86 15.00 -6.78
CA VAL A 741 -8.30 14.90 -7.07
C VAL A 741 -8.95 16.28 -7.15
N ASN A 742 -8.59 17.22 -6.26
CA ASN A 742 -9.10 18.59 -6.34
C ASN A 742 -8.65 19.31 -7.63
N MET A 743 -7.38 19.14 -8.03
CA MET A 743 -6.86 19.65 -9.30
C MET A 743 -7.61 19.07 -10.51
N LEU A 744 -7.89 17.76 -10.50
CA LEU A 744 -8.68 17.12 -11.55
C LEU A 744 -10.14 17.56 -11.54
N TRP A 745 -10.71 17.78 -10.36
CA TRP A 745 -12.05 18.34 -10.20
C TRP A 745 -12.16 19.74 -10.81
N GLU A 746 -11.20 20.62 -10.52
CA GLU A 746 -11.13 21.96 -11.14
C GLU A 746 -11.00 21.90 -12.66
N THR A 747 -10.22 20.93 -13.15
CA THR A 747 -10.11 20.66 -14.60
C THR A 747 -11.45 20.24 -15.19
N GLN A 748 -12.21 19.39 -14.49
CA GLN A 748 -13.57 19.00 -14.90
C GLN A 748 -14.52 20.20 -14.99
N MET A 749 -14.44 21.11 -14.01
CA MET A 749 -15.23 22.35 -14.00
C MET A 749 -14.88 23.27 -15.15
N TYR A 750 -13.58 23.44 -15.41
CA TYR A 750 -13.09 24.19 -16.57
C TYR A 750 -13.61 23.60 -17.89
N LEU A 751 -13.55 22.27 -18.05
CA LEU A 751 -14.04 21.60 -19.25
C LEU A 751 -15.54 21.76 -19.43
N PHE A 752 -16.33 21.71 -18.36
CA PHE A 752 -17.76 21.97 -18.43
C PHE A 752 -18.07 23.40 -18.89
N GLN A 753 -17.35 24.40 -18.37
CA GLN A 753 -17.48 25.79 -18.83
C GLN A 753 -17.04 25.98 -20.29
N LYS A 754 -16.15 25.11 -20.79
CA LYS A 754 -15.59 25.16 -22.15
C LYS A 754 -16.20 24.11 -23.09
N ARG A 755 -17.31 23.48 -22.71
CA ARG A 755 -17.93 22.39 -23.48
C ARG A 755 -18.22 22.74 -24.94
N ASP A 756 -18.68 23.97 -25.21
CA ASP A 756 -19.03 24.41 -26.56
C ASP A 756 -17.77 24.50 -27.45
N ILE A 757 -16.65 24.95 -26.86
CA ILE A 757 -15.34 24.98 -27.53
C ILE A 757 -14.83 23.55 -27.76
N LEU A 758 -14.99 22.65 -26.78
CA LEU A 758 -14.58 21.26 -26.90
C LEU A 758 -15.37 20.52 -27.99
N GLN A 759 -16.68 20.75 -28.08
CA GLN A 759 -17.55 20.21 -29.13
C GLN A 759 -17.18 20.74 -30.51
N SER A 760 -16.97 22.06 -30.63
CA SER A 760 -16.51 22.65 -31.88
C SER A 760 -15.15 22.11 -32.31
N LEU A 761 -14.23 21.92 -31.36
CA LEU A 761 -12.91 21.36 -31.62
C LEU A 761 -13.00 19.89 -32.06
N ALA A 762 -13.81 19.07 -31.39
CA ALA A 762 -14.02 17.68 -31.78
C ALA A 762 -14.57 17.57 -33.21
N GLN A 763 -15.55 18.42 -33.57
CA GLN A 763 -16.07 18.47 -34.94
C GLN A 763 -15.02 18.88 -35.96
N LEU A 764 -14.19 19.87 -35.63
CA LEU A 764 -13.10 20.34 -36.49
C LEU A 764 -12.04 19.25 -36.73
N LEU A 765 -11.73 18.45 -35.71
CA LEU A 765 -10.76 17.35 -35.82
C LEU A 765 -11.29 16.14 -36.62
N LEU A 766 -12.60 16.02 -36.78
CA LEU A 766 -13.25 14.94 -37.55
C LEU A 766 -13.47 15.30 -39.03
N GLN A 767 -13.36 16.58 -39.40
CA GLN A 767 -13.35 17.07 -40.77
C GLN A 767 -11.97 16.84 -41.40
#